data_AF-A0AAN9Z411-F1
#
_entry.id   AF-A0AAN9Z411-F1
#
_cell.length_a   1.000
_cell.length_b   1.000
_cell.length_c   1.000
_cell.angle_alpha   90.00
_cell.angle_beta   90.00
_cell.angle_gamma   90.00
#
_symmetry.space_group_name_H-M   'P 1'
#
loop_
_entity.id
_entity.type
_entity.pdbx_description
1 polymer ?
#
loop_
_entity_poly.entity_id
_entity_poly.type
_entity_poly.pdbx_seq_one_letter_code
_entity_poly.pdbx_strand_id
1 'polypeptide(L)'
;MQSAEDAHVSLEKSYVERCKFAKTEPRKEVVNALKVAEDTGVLDLSSINLNLWSWQTLGKLLASSCRIRKLNLSNCLIPPRGIAAIFAVLSQGTYIEDLDLRGNNIQTSSVSYLSKMIRYNISLKRISLEWNCIGLLLDTFTLFCDGLAVNQMLEVLDLRNNQLNVDCAPALANALAKNSSLKCIDLRWNNLGWRGGQLLYSALQTNQSLIKIKLQGNCIPLELTTAIDQCALHNTTRATLLEECAQRTELLSQQLRKAEEERVREIQNLAQRSEEKVQLITQASQSRIEQMENQVAEKDKYIKELEKQVKTINEESQKRFDLVRQLQLQLKERDSVYQELLQESRKDCDDFNKKLSTKDEEILDLQNDLKAKLTAEQKRRQALEAVNISQSEEITRLEGELIQVKDRLARSRKQFEEHLELQKASDKELLDLETRENEKRLIHLQSELTAQKNSLQMRISELERSLEEKEHLRADLNSVLSRERARREEEISLAVQETKMREASRVAQLEDRLTTLREERLQFEKQLMQTQNQIQQLQQQNSSLIAEMADSQKKFSTLHEELSSERLNCQRLRQELADENSKLQSKSQAADKLQSEVDRLHQQVSDLLRGHLDIKHERQVERERLETLMEQRDREIENIRAQEVERANNLYAAFSKYLSSVSTSPSKTHISHS
;
A
#
# COMPACT_ATOMS: atom_id res chain seq x y z
N MET A 1 40.54 -20.66 20.46
CA MET A 1 40.46 -22.05 19.94
C MET A 1 41.38 -22.97 20.75
N GLN A 2 41.29 -22.92 22.09
CA GLN A 2 42.06 -23.73 23.05
C GLN A 2 41.46 -23.49 24.44
N SER A 3 40.36 -24.17 24.77
CA SER A 3 39.86 -24.38 26.16
C SER A 3 38.52 -25.14 26.20
N ALA A 4 38.34 -26.16 25.36
CA ALA A 4 37.16 -27.04 25.41
C ALA A 4 37.51 -28.49 25.04
N GLU A 5 38.73 -28.92 25.35
CA GLU A 5 39.04 -30.34 25.53
C GLU A 5 38.72 -30.69 26.98
N ASP A 6 37.44 -30.67 27.34
CA ASP A 6 36.99 -31.32 28.57
C ASP A 6 37.38 -32.78 28.45
N ALA A 7 38.11 -33.26 29.47
CA ALA A 7 38.68 -34.59 29.56
C ALA A 7 37.69 -35.67 29.10
N HIS A 8 37.86 -36.15 27.87
CA HIS A 8 37.17 -37.33 27.37
C HIS A 8 37.69 -38.54 28.17
N VAL A 9 37.08 -38.80 29.32
CA VAL A 9 37.32 -40.02 30.08
C VAL A 9 36.84 -41.18 29.20
N SER A 10 37.79 -41.95 28.68
CA SER A 10 37.53 -43.13 27.87
C SER A 10 36.53 -44.05 28.58
N LEU A 11 35.59 -44.63 27.83
CA LEU A 11 34.51 -45.46 28.38
C LEU A 11 35.08 -46.68 29.14
N GLU A 12 36.18 -47.26 28.65
CA GLU A 12 36.93 -48.30 29.35
C GLU A 12 37.42 -47.80 30.71
N LYS A 13 38.08 -46.63 30.76
CA LYS A 13 38.70 -46.10 31.98
C LYS A 13 37.62 -45.84 33.03
N SER A 14 36.51 -45.22 32.63
CA SER A 14 35.36 -44.99 33.51
C SER A 14 34.76 -46.31 34.03
N TYR A 15 34.65 -47.35 33.18
CA TYR A 15 34.16 -48.66 33.62
C TYR A 15 35.11 -49.31 34.62
N VAL A 16 36.41 -49.34 34.34
CA VAL A 16 37.43 -49.93 35.22
C VAL A 16 37.48 -49.19 36.57
N GLU A 17 37.41 -47.87 36.59
CA GLU A 17 37.34 -47.07 37.81
C GLU A 17 36.09 -47.37 38.64
N ARG A 18 34.92 -47.48 37.99
CA ARG A 18 33.67 -47.83 38.68
C ARG A 18 33.68 -49.27 39.19
N CYS A 19 34.30 -50.21 38.47
CA CYS A 19 34.53 -51.58 38.93
C CYS A 19 35.43 -51.62 40.17
N LYS A 20 36.52 -50.82 40.20
CA LYS A 20 37.39 -50.66 41.37
C LYS A 20 36.63 -50.11 42.58
N PHE A 21 35.83 -49.07 42.39
CA PHE A 21 35.00 -48.50 43.45
C PHE A 21 33.97 -49.50 43.99
N ALA A 22 33.40 -50.32 43.09
CA ALA A 22 32.45 -51.37 43.44
C ALA A 22 33.11 -52.65 43.99
N LYS A 23 34.44 -52.71 44.13
CA LYS A 23 35.22 -53.90 44.55
C LYS A 23 34.92 -55.15 43.69
N THR A 24 34.82 -54.95 42.37
CA THR A 24 34.57 -56.03 41.40
C THR A 24 35.65 -56.04 40.32
N GLU A 25 36.07 -57.23 39.88
CA GLU A 25 37.03 -57.33 38.79
C GLU A 25 36.36 -56.98 37.45
N PRO A 26 36.93 -56.03 36.68
CA PRO A 26 36.41 -55.70 35.36
C PRO A 26 36.66 -56.86 34.39
N ARG A 27 35.60 -57.36 33.76
CA ARG A 27 35.72 -58.38 32.73
C ARG A 27 36.39 -57.82 31.47
N LYS A 28 37.37 -58.56 30.94
CA LYS A 28 38.14 -58.16 29.75
C LYS A 28 37.24 -58.02 28.53
N GLU A 29 36.24 -58.88 28.40
CA GLU A 29 35.29 -58.88 27.29
C GLU A 29 34.47 -57.58 27.26
N VAL A 30 34.00 -57.11 28.43
CA VAL A 30 33.24 -55.86 28.56
C VAL A 30 34.14 -54.65 28.27
N VAL A 31 35.37 -54.67 28.77
CA VAL A 31 36.35 -53.61 28.51
C VAL A 31 36.66 -53.49 27.02
N ASN A 32 36.87 -54.61 26.33
CA ASN A 32 37.12 -54.61 24.88
C ASN A 32 35.90 -54.12 24.11
N ALA A 33 34.69 -54.53 24.50
CA ALA A 33 33.46 -54.03 23.89
C ALA A 33 33.28 -52.52 24.09
N LEU A 34 33.65 -51.98 25.26
CA LEU A 34 33.60 -50.54 25.55
C LEU A 34 34.61 -49.72 24.74
N LYS A 35 35.80 -50.28 24.46
CA LYS A 35 36.77 -49.66 23.52
C LYS A 35 36.15 -49.50 22.14
N VAL A 36 35.60 -50.59 21.60
CA VAL A 36 34.96 -50.59 20.28
C VAL A 36 33.75 -49.65 20.26
N ALA A 37 32.97 -49.61 21.34
CA ALA A 37 31.81 -48.74 21.47
C ALA A 37 32.17 -47.25 21.53
N GLU A 38 33.39 -46.91 21.96
CA GLU A 38 33.86 -45.53 22.01
C GLU A 38 33.96 -44.92 20.61
N ASP A 39 34.40 -45.71 19.63
CA ASP A 39 34.55 -45.29 18.24
C ASP A 39 33.28 -45.53 17.41
N THR A 40 32.59 -46.66 17.64
CA THR A 40 31.45 -47.08 16.80
C THR A 40 30.09 -46.61 17.31
N GLY A 41 29.99 -46.23 18.58
CA GLY A 41 28.72 -45.97 19.25
C GLY A 41 27.85 -47.22 19.46
N VAL A 42 28.37 -48.41 19.18
CA VAL A 42 27.68 -49.71 19.34
C VAL A 42 28.35 -50.48 20.46
N LEU A 43 27.62 -50.69 21.55
CA LEU A 43 28.07 -51.55 22.64
C LEU A 43 27.45 -52.94 22.49
N ASP A 44 28.26 -53.89 22.03
CA ASP A 44 27.87 -55.29 21.92
C ASP A 44 28.40 -56.11 23.09
N LEU A 45 27.49 -56.60 23.93
CA LEU A 45 27.77 -57.49 25.05
C LEU A 45 27.02 -58.82 24.90
N SER A 46 26.61 -59.17 23.68
CA SER A 46 25.82 -60.38 23.42
C SER A 46 26.53 -61.64 23.92
N SER A 47 25.75 -62.56 24.48
CA SER A 47 26.21 -63.83 25.06
C SER A 47 27.20 -63.70 26.24
N ILE A 48 27.41 -62.50 26.79
CA ILE A 48 28.23 -62.29 27.98
C ILE A 48 27.36 -62.35 29.23
N ASN A 49 27.63 -63.34 30.09
CA ASN A 49 27.00 -63.44 31.40
C ASN A 49 27.75 -62.57 32.42
N LEU A 50 27.06 -61.57 32.99
CA LEU A 50 27.60 -60.66 33.98
C LEU A 50 26.95 -60.88 35.35
N ASN A 51 27.71 -60.65 36.42
CA ASN A 51 27.15 -60.63 37.77
C ASN A 51 26.30 -59.37 38.01
N LEU A 52 25.49 -59.36 39.07
CA LEU A 52 24.58 -58.26 39.37
C LEU A 52 25.30 -56.91 39.52
N TRP A 53 26.47 -56.90 40.16
CA TRP A 53 27.26 -55.68 40.36
C TRP A 53 27.78 -55.12 39.04
N SER A 54 28.23 -55.97 38.11
CA SER A 54 28.63 -55.59 36.77
C SER A 54 27.47 -54.96 35.99
N TRP A 55 26.23 -55.47 36.12
CA TRP A 55 25.05 -54.82 35.52
C TRP A 55 24.74 -53.45 36.11
N GLN A 56 24.87 -53.29 37.42
CA GLN A 56 24.68 -51.98 38.08
C GLN A 56 25.75 -50.98 37.66
N THR A 57 27.01 -51.42 37.58
CA THR A 57 28.12 -50.61 37.10
C THR A 57 27.93 -50.21 35.64
N LEU A 58 27.48 -51.15 34.80
CA LEU A 58 27.14 -50.89 33.40
C LEU A 58 26.01 -49.87 33.30
N GLY A 59 24.92 -50.03 34.06
CA GLY A 59 23.82 -49.05 34.09
C GLY A 59 24.32 -47.64 34.42
N LYS A 60 25.14 -47.49 35.46
CA LYS A 60 25.71 -46.17 35.82
C LYS A 60 26.61 -45.60 34.72
N LEU A 61 27.35 -46.45 34.01
CA LEU A 61 28.17 -46.03 32.87
C LEU A 61 27.31 -45.55 31.71
N LEU A 62 26.25 -46.29 31.37
CA LEU A 62 25.29 -45.95 30.31
C LEU A 62 24.58 -44.63 30.60
N ALA A 63 24.25 -44.35 31.87
CA ALA A 63 23.66 -43.08 32.29
C ALA A 63 24.57 -41.88 31.97
N SER A 64 25.88 -42.04 32.17
CA SER A 64 26.87 -40.99 31.91
C SER A 64 27.35 -40.93 30.46
N SER A 65 27.03 -41.94 29.64
CA SER A 65 27.56 -42.05 28.28
C SER A 65 26.66 -41.32 27.29
N CYS A 66 27.23 -40.33 26.60
CA CYS A 66 26.60 -39.68 25.44
C CYS A 66 27.00 -40.28 24.09
N ARG A 67 27.88 -41.31 24.05
CA ARG A 67 28.42 -41.88 22.80
C ARG A 67 27.67 -43.12 22.33
N ILE A 68 27.26 -43.99 23.26
CA ILE A 68 26.57 -45.24 22.93
C ILE A 68 25.16 -44.94 22.39
N ARG A 69 24.91 -45.32 21.13
CA ARG A 69 23.62 -45.22 20.43
C ARG A 69 22.92 -46.56 20.31
N LYS A 70 23.67 -47.67 20.19
CA LYS A 70 23.12 -49.02 20.09
C LYS A 70 23.67 -49.90 21.20
N LEU A 71 22.79 -50.63 21.86
CA LEU A 71 23.12 -51.51 22.96
C LEU A 71 22.60 -52.92 22.66
N ASN A 72 23.53 -53.86 22.45
CA ASN A 72 23.21 -55.27 22.24
C ASN A 72 23.50 -56.07 23.51
N LEU A 73 22.44 -56.53 24.16
CA LEU A 73 22.47 -57.38 25.35
C LEU A 73 21.80 -58.74 25.08
N SER A 74 21.80 -59.21 23.83
CA SER A 74 21.15 -60.48 23.48
C SER A 74 21.84 -61.69 24.13
N ASN A 75 21.06 -62.68 24.55
CA ASN A 75 21.50 -63.94 25.14
C ASN A 75 22.42 -63.79 26.39
N CYS A 76 22.28 -62.71 27.15
CA CYS A 76 23.10 -62.45 28.35
C CYS A 76 22.58 -63.11 29.62
N LEU A 77 21.38 -63.74 29.59
CA LEU A 77 20.70 -64.33 30.75
C LEU A 77 20.61 -63.36 31.95
N ILE A 78 20.20 -62.12 31.67
CA ILE A 78 20.21 -61.04 32.67
C ILE A 78 19.23 -61.39 33.82
N PRO A 79 19.69 -61.44 35.09
CA PRO A 79 18.79 -61.69 36.20
C PRO A 79 17.80 -60.52 36.36
N PRO A 80 16.58 -60.73 36.91
CA PRO A 80 15.57 -59.67 37.04
C PRO A 80 16.06 -58.39 37.74
N ARG A 81 16.93 -58.53 38.74
CA ARG A 81 17.57 -57.38 39.43
C ARG A 81 18.56 -56.62 38.52
N GLY A 82 19.23 -57.31 37.61
CA GLY A 82 20.10 -56.70 36.60
C GLY A 82 19.30 -55.95 35.55
N ILE A 83 18.20 -56.55 35.07
CA ILE A 83 17.25 -55.89 34.15
C ILE A 83 16.71 -54.61 34.77
N ALA A 84 16.27 -54.68 36.04
CA ALA A 84 15.76 -53.51 36.76
C ALA A 84 16.80 -52.37 36.81
N ALA A 85 18.08 -52.69 37.03
CA ALA A 85 19.15 -51.68 37.07
C ALA A 85 19.37 -51.00 35.71
N ILE A 86 19.35 -51.76 34.61
CA ILE A 86 19.50 -51.21 33.25
C ILE A 86 18.26 -50.38 32.87
N PHE A 87 17.06 -50.90 33.13
CA PHE A 87 15.81 -50.22 32.78
C PHE A 87 15.57 -48.96 33.59
N ALA A 88 15.96 -48.92 34.86
CA ALA A 88 15.90 -47.70 35.68
C ALA A 88 16.69 -46.56 35.04
N VAL A 89 17.88 -46.86 34.50
CA VAL A 89 18.72 -45.87 33.82
C VAL A 89 18.13 -45.47 32.48
N LEU A 90 17.69 -46.44 31.66
CA LEU A 90 17.04 -46.14 30.38
C LEU A 90 15.79 -45.27 30.54
N SER A 91 15.08 -45.39 31.67
CA SER A 91 13.90 -44.57 31.99
C SER A 91 14.23 -43.12 32.29
N GLN A 92 15.44 -42.82 32.77
CA GLN A 92 15.87 -41.47 33.16
C GLN A 92 16.36 -40.63 31.97
N GLY A 93 16.34 -41.20 30.77
CA GLY A 93 16.89 -40.58 29.56
C GLY A 93 18.33 -41.01 29.34
N THR A 94 18.57 -41.62 28.18
CA THR A 94 19.91 -41.94 27.69
C THR A 94 20.00 -41.50 26.24
N TYR A 95 21.15 -41.69 25.61
CA TYR A 95 21.30 -41.46 24.17
C TYR A 95 21.11 -42.75 23.35
N ILE A 96 20.68 -43.84 23.99
CA ILE A 96 20.50 -45.13 23.31
C ILE A 96 19.21 -45.07 22.50
N GLU A 97 19.34 -45.38 21.20
CA GLU A 97 18.26 -45.40 20.23
C GLU A 97 17.86 -46.83 19.83
N ASP A 98 18.76 -47.80 19.99
CA ASP A 98 18.58 -49.19 19.56
C ASP A 98 18.96 -50.14 20.69
N LEU A 99 18.02 -50.99 21.11
CA LEU A 99 18.20 -51.92 22.22
C LEU A 99 17.82 -53.34 21.81
N ASP A 100 18.79 -54.24 21.87
CA ASP A 100 18.60 -55.66 21.62
C ASP A 100 18.65 -56.45 22.94
N LEU A 101 17.53 -57.10 23.26
CA LEU A 101 17.32 -57.90 24.48
C LEU A 101 16.86 -59.31 24.15
N ARG A 102 17.17 -59.82 22.96
CA ARG A 102 16.77 -61.16 22.55
C ARG A 102 17.28 -62.24 23.48
N GLY A 103 16.47 -63.27 23.76
CA GLY A 103 16.91 -64.46 24.51
C GLY A 103 17.33 -64.20 25.97
N ASN A 104 16.76 -63.20 26.64
CA ASN A 104 17.08 -62.87 28.04
C ASN A 104 16.08 -63.41 29.06
N ASN A 105 15.11 -64.22 28.64
CA ASN A 105 14.06 -64.77 29.50
C ASN A 105 13.31 -63.68 30.31
N ILE A 106 13.02 -62.54 29.65
CA ILE A 106 12.25 -61.44 30.25
C ILE A 106 10.82 -61.90 30.45
N GLN A 107 10.43 -62.04 31.72
CA GLN A 107 9.11 -62.52 32.15
C GLN A 107 8.66 -61.85 33.45
N THR A 108 7.37 -61.92 33.73
CA THR A 108 6.72 -61.53 35.01
C THR A 108 7.20 -60.17 35.55
N SER A 109 7.95 -60.13 36.66
CA SER A 109 8.43 -58.89 37.30
C SER A 109 9.33 -58.06 36.37
N SER A 110 10.09 -58.71 35.49
CA SER A 110 10.96 -58.03 34.53
C SER A 110 10.17 -57.25 33.47
N VAL A 111 8.97 -57.72 33.12
CA VAL A 111 8.05 -57.02 32.20
C VAL A 111 7.50 -55.75 32.85
N SER A 112 7.27 -55.75 34.17
CA SER A 112 6.87 -54.53 34.90
C SER A 112 7.96 -53.45 34.90
N TYR A 113 9.25 -53.85 34.93
CA TYR A 113 10.33 -52.89 34.73
C TYR A 113 10.41 -52.43 33.27
N LEU A 114 10.19 -53.33 32.31
CA LEU A 114 10.14 -53.00 30.88
C LEU A 114 9.04 -51.98 30.57
N SER A 115 7.86 -52.15 31.14
CA SER A 115 6.72 -51.25 30.93
C SER A 115 7.00 -49.84 31.44
N LYS A 116 7.60 -49.71 32.63
CA LYS A 116 8.05 -48.41 33.16
C LYS A 116 9.11 -47.79 32.27
N MET A 117 10.08 -48.58 31.80
CA MET A 117 11.11 -48.10 30.90
C MET A 117 10.52 -47.57 29.61
N ILE A 118 9.65 -48.32 28.94
CA ILE A 118 9.01 -47.87 27.71
C ILE A 118 8.14 -46.63 27.96
N ARG A 119 7.40 -46.56 29.07
CA ARG A 119 6.56 -45.39 29.35
C ARG A 119 7.36 -44.09 29.45
N TYR A 120 8.52 -44.12 30.10
CA TYR A 120 9.29 -42.90 30.39
C TYR A 120 10.50 -42.68 29.49
N ASN A 121 10.91 -43.67 28.70
CA ASN A 121 12.04 -43.52 27.81
C ASN A 121 11.72 -42.57 26.65
N ILE A 122 12.62 -41.63 26.42
CA ILE A 122 12.50 -40.57 25.42
C ILE A 122 13.51 -40.70 24.28
N SER A 123 14.27 -41.80 24.20
CA SER A 123 15.42 -41.94 23.29
C SER A 123 15.35 -43.14 22.36
N LEU A 124 14.78 -44.25 22.83
CA LEU A 124 14.73 -45.52 22.13
C LEU A 124 13.75 -45.45 20.96
N LYS A 125 14.27 -45.72 19.78
CA LYS A 125 13.52 -45.85 18.53
C LYS A 125 13.28 -47.32 18.17
N ARG A 126 14.17 -48.22 18.60
CA ARG A 126 14.10 -49.64 18.26
C ARG A 126 14.35 -50.52 19.47
N ILE A 127 13.48 -51.50 19.67
CA ILE A 127 13.62 -52.52 20.72
C ILE A 127 13.37 -53.90 20.11
N SER A 128 14.32 -54.82 20.31
CA SER A 128 14.14 -56.24 19.99
C SER A 128 14.04 -57.08 21.25
N LEU A 129 12.91 -57.77 21.38
CA LEU A 129 12.56 -58.63 22.52
C LEU A 129 12.27 -60.06 22.06
N GLU A 130 12.75 -60.45 20.89
CA GLU A 130 12.54 -61.79 20.35
C GLU A 130 13.04 -62.89 21.32
N TRP A 131 12.29 -64.00 21.45
CA TRP A 131 12.57 -65.11 22.38
C TRP A 131 12.63 -64.67 23.86
N ASN A 132 11.54 -64.04 24.32
CA ASN A 132 11.28 -63.77 25.73
C ASN A 132 9.89 -64.30 26.10
N CYS A 133 9.41 -64.08 27.33
CA CYS A 133 8.11 -64.58 27.78
C CYS A 133 7.25 -63.41 28.31
N ILE A 134 7.16 -62.34 27.52
CA ILE A 134 6.47 -61.10 27.93
C ILE A 134 4.96 -61.35 28.09
N GLY A 135 4.37 -62.23 27.28
CA GLY A 135 2.95 -62.60 27.32
C GLY A 135 2.56 -63.59 28.43
N LEU A 136 3.50 -64.02 29.27
CA LEU A 136 3.24 -65.08 30.27
C LEU A 136 2.18 -64.69 31.31
N LEU A 137 2.20 -63.43 31.77
CA LEU A 137 1.23 -62.90 32.74
C LEU A 137 0.50 -61.70 32.15
N LEU A 138 -0.82 -61.82 32.01
CA LEU A 138 -1.68 -60.80 31.42
C LEU A 138 -1.54 -59.44 32.12
N ASP A 139 -1.57 -59.40 33.45
CA ASP A 139 -1.48 -58.14 34.21
C ASP A 139 -0.18 -57.37 33.95
N THR A 140 0.94 -58.08 33.73
CA THR A 140 2.20 -57.42 33.41
C THR A 140 2.27 -56.99 31.95
N PHE A 141 1.64 -57.74 31.05
CA PHE A 141 1.53 -57.40 29.64
C PHE A 141 0.62 -56.19 29.41
N THR A 142 -0.49 -56.07 30.15
CA THR A 142 -1.36 -54.89 30.08
C THR A 142 -0.62 -53.63 30.50
N LEU A 143 0.20 -53.69 31.56
CA LEU A 143 1.08 -52.57 31.94
C LEU A 143 2.08 -52.22 30.84
N PHE A 144 2.64 -53.22 30.16
CA PHE A 144 3.52 -53.00 29.00
C PHE A 144 2.79 -52.29 27.86
N CYS A 145 1.57 -52.73 27.53
CA CYS A 145 0.70 -52.08 26.56
C CYS A 145 0.34 -50.64 26.95
N ASP A 146 0.06 -50.37 28.22
CA ASP A 146 -0.23 -49.03 28.73
C ASP A 146 0.99 -48.11 28.70
N GLY A 147 2.21 -48.66 28.80
CA GLY A 147 3.44 -47.94 28.57
C GLY A 147 3.65 -47.64 27.09
N LEU A 148 3.43 -48.63 26.23
CA LEU A 148 3.52 -48.50 24.78
C LEU A 148 2.52 -47.48 24.23
N ALA A 149 1.29 -47.45 24.73
CA ALA A 149 0.24 -46.52 24.29
C ALA A 149 0.62 -45.04 24.47
N VAL A 150 1.44 -44.73 25.49
CA VAL A 150 1.85 -43.37 25.85
C VAL A 150 3.20 -43.00 25.22
N ASN A 151 4.04 -43.99 24.89
CA ASN A 151 5.37 -43.73 24.35
C ASN A 151 5.31 -43.06 22.95
N GLN A 152 6.04 -41.98 22.78
CA GLN A 152 6.05 -41.17 21.55
C GLN A 152 7.33 -41.32 20.71
N MET A 153 8.27 -42.19 21.12
CA MET A 153 9.61 -42.27 20.50
C MET A 153 9.88 -43.61 19.82
N LEU A 154 9.25 -44.70 20.29
CA LEU A 154 9.51 -46.04 19.80
C LEU A 154 8.90 -46.23 18.41
N GLU A 155 9.73 -46.49 17.41
CA GLU A 155 9.32 -46.67 16.01
C GLU A 155 9.25 -48.14 15.60
N VAL A 156 10.13 -48.99 16.14
CA VAL A 156 10.23 -50.41 15.79
C VAL A 156 10.22 -51.26 17.05
N LEU A 157 9.28 -52.20 17.10
CA LEU A 157 9.14 -53.15 18.20
C LEU A 157 9.10 -54.58 17.67
N ASP A 158 9.98 -55.42 18.17
CA ASP A 158 10.04 -56.83 17.82
C ASP A 158 9.67 -57.71 19.02
N LEU A 159 8.53 -58.40 18.91
CA LEU A 159 7.91 -59.26 19.90
C LEU A 159 7.78 -60.71 19.39
N ARG A 160 8.66 -61.15 18.49
CA ARG A 160 8.64 -62.52 17.98
C ARG A 160 8.86 -63.56 19.07
N ASN A 161 8.15 -64.69 19.06
CA ASN A 161 8.29 -65.74 20.08
C ASN A 161 8.24 -65.18 21.52
N ASN A 162 7.14 -64.48 21.87
CA ASN A 162 6.97 -63.86 23.19
C ASN A 162 5.86 -64.48 24.05
N GLN A 163 5.35 -65.64 23.62
CA GLN A 163 4.23 -66.34 24.27
C GLN A 163 2.96 -65.47 24.40
N LEU A 164 2.72 -64.56 23.44
CA LEU A 164 1.51 -63.76 23.43
C LEU A 164 0.31 -64.67 23.10
N ASN A 165 -0.68 -64.69 23.98
CA ASN A 165 -1.90 -65.49 23.83
C ASN A 165 -3.10 -64.62 23.36
N VAL A 166 -4.25 -65.25 23.16
CA VAL A 166 -5.49 -64.56 22.75
C VAL A 166 -5.90 -63.49 23.77
N ASP A 167 -5.68 -63.73 25.07
CA ASP A 167 -6.05 -62.80 26.15
C ASP A 167 -5.21 -61.52 26.15
N CYS A 168 -4.00 -61.56 25.61
CA CYS A 168 -3.13 -60.40 25.42
C CYS A 168 -3.61 -59.48 24.28
N ALA A 169 -4.38 -60.01 23.32
CA ALA A 169 -4.72 -59.28 22.10
C ALA A 169 -5.54 -58.00 22.31
N PRO A 170 -6.55 -57.93 23.22
CA PRO A 170 -7.27 -56.69 23.52
C PRO A 170 -6.36 -55.57 24.04
N ALA A 171 -5.43 -55.89 24.94
CA ALA A 171 -4.50 -54.91 25.50
C ALA A 171 -3.55 -54.37 24.41
N LEU A 172 -3.02 -55.26 23.56
CA LEU A 172 -2.15 -54.88 22.45
C LEU A 172 -2.89 -54.03 21.42
N ALA A 173 -4.11 -54.42 21.04
CA ALA A 173 -4.93 -53.66 20.09
C ALA A 173 -5.23 -52.24 20.60
N ASN A 174 -5.62 -52.10 21.87
CA ASN A 174 -5.87 -50.78 22.49
C ASN A 174 -4.60 -49.91 22.52
N ALA A 175 -3.44 -50.50 22.82
CA ALA A 175 -2.18 -49.78 22.81
C ALA A 175 -1.79 -49.30 21.40
N LEU A 176 -1.93 -50.16 20.39
CA LEU A 176 -1.66 -49.79 19.00
C LEU A 176 -2.64 -48.74 18.48
N ALA A 177 -3.92 -48.81 18.85
CA ALA A 177 -4.91 -47.81 18.45
C ALA A 177 -4.55 -46.39 18.93
N LYS A 178 -3.94 -46.28 20.12
CA LYS A 178 -3.57 -44.99 20.75
C LYS A 178 -2.17 -44.50 20.41
N ASN A 179 -1.24 -45.41 20.19
CA ASN A 179 0.15 -45.06 19.91
C ASN A 179 0.26 -44.38 18.53
N SER A 180 1.02 -43.28 18.44
CA SER A 180 1.22 -42.50 17.21
C SER A 180 2.66 -42.52 16.69
N SER A 181 3.57 -43.19 17.38
CA SER A 181 5.03 -43.21 17.09
C SER A 181 5.49 -44.50 16.43
N LEU A 182 4.85 -45.62 16.76
CA LEU A 182 5.22 -46.95 16.30
C LEU A 182 4.87 -47.11 14.82
N LYS A 183 5.89 -47.44 14.02
CA LYS A 183 5.81 -47.65 12.57
C LYS A 183 5.87 -49.11 12.20
N CYS A 184 6.64 -49.90 12.93
CA CYS A 184 6.88 -51.31 12.65
C CYS A 184 6.69 -52.17 13.90
N ILE A 185 5.85 -53.20 13.81
CA ILE A 185 5.72 -54.22 14.84
C ILE A 185 5.86 -55.62 14.27
N ASP A 186 6.69 -56.45 14.90
CA ASP A 186 6.88 -57.85 14.52
C ASP A 186 6.30 -58.76 15.61
N LEU A 187 5.19 -59.44 15.29
CA LEU A 187 4.47 -60.31 16.22
C LEU A 187 4.57 -61.78 15.80
N ARG A 188 5.46 -62.14 14.86
CA ARG A 188 5.53 -63.51 14.33
C ARG A 188 5.77 -64.56 15.42
N TRP A 189 5.22 -65.75 15.18
CA TRP A 189 5.39 -66.91 16.07
C TRP A 189 4.88 -66.63 17.50
N ASN A 190 3.61 -66.26 17.59
CA ASN A 190 2.87 -66.11 18.85
C ASN A 190 1.50 -66.82 18.70
N ASN A 191 0.58 -66.69 19.65
CA ASN A 191 -0.72 -67.37 19.62
C ASN A 191 -1.89 -66.41 19.86
N LEU A 192 -1.97 -65.33 19.08
CA LEU A 192 -3.04 -64.33 19.17
C LEU A 192 -4.41 -64.86 18.70
N GLY A 193 -4.41 -65.85 17.80
CA GLY A 193 -5.61 -66.48 17.25
C GLY A 193 -6.49 -65.55 16.40
N TRP A 194 -7.56 -66.10 15.83
CA TRP A 194 -8.51 -65.35 15.00
C TRP A 194 -9.08 -64.11 15.72
N ARG A 195 -9.46 -64.26 16.99
CA ARG A 195 -10.02 -63.16 17.78
C ARG A 195 -9.02 -62.01 17.96
N GLY A 196 -7.74 -62.33 18.17
CA GLY A 196 -6.70 -61.33 18.26
C GLY A 196 -6.46 -60.61 16.93
N GLY A 197 -6.52 -61.34 15.81
CA GLY A 197 -6.51 -60.75 14.47
C GLY A 197 -7.62 -59.73 14.25
N GLN A 198 -8.85 -60.00 14.69
CA GLN A 198 -9.97 -59.06 14.53
C GLN A 198 -9.75 -57.75 15.30
N LEU A 199 -9.23 -57.86 16.52
CA LEU A 199 -8.95 -56.70 17.36
C LEU A 199 -7.80 -55.86 16.78
N LEU A 200 -6.75 -56.51 16.27
CA LEU A 200 -5.66 -55.82 15.58
C LEU A 200 -6.16 -55.09 14.33
N TYR A 201 -7.00 -55.74 13.52
CA TYR A 201 -7.63 -55.11 12.36
C TYR A 201 -8.43 -53.86 12.76
N SER A 202 -9.27 -53.96 13.79
CA SER A 202 -10.04 -52.81 14.30
C SER A 202 -9.14 -51.68 14.81
N ALA A 203 -8.02 -52.00 15.48
CA ALA A 203 -7.08 -51.01 15.97
C ALA A 203 -6.33 -50.28 14.84
N LEU A 204 -6.00 -51.01 13.77
CA LEU A 204 -5.34 -50.47 12.57
C LEU A 204 -6.24 -49.55 11.74
N GLN A 205 -7.57 -49.64 11.88
CA GLN A 205 -8.48 -48.69 11.24
C GLN A 205 -8.38 -47.29 11.85
N THR A 206 -8.09 -47.19 13.15
CA THR A 206 -7.90 -45.92 13.85
C THR A 206 -6.44 -45.49 13.89
N ASN A 207 -5.51 -46.46 13.96
CA ASN A 207 -4.09 -46.17 14.00
C ASN A 207 -3.60 -45.71 12.62
N GLN A 208 -2.85 -44.62 12.65
CA GLN A 208 -2.40 -43.91 11.48
C GLN A 208 -0.87 -43.97 11.29
N SER A 209 -0.14 -44.45 12.30
CA SER A 209 1.33 -44.45 12.34
C SER A 209 1.95 -45.77 11.88
N LEU A 210 1.24 -46.89 12.05
CA LEU A 210 1.77 -48.23 11.81
C LEU A 210 1.72 -48.54 10.31
N ILE A 211 2.91 -48.69 9.74
CA ILE A 211 3.19 -48.90 8.31
C ILE A 211 3.50 -50.38 8.03
N LYS A 212 4.01 -51.10 9.03
CA LYS A 212 4.40 -52.50 8.89
C LYS A 212 4.02 -53.32 10.11
N ILE A 213 3.24 -54.38 9.89
CA ILE A 213 2.89 -55.37 10.90
C ILE A 213 3.19 -56.76 10.34
N LYS A 214 3.79 -57.63 11.15
CA LYS A 214 4.08 -59.02 10.75
C LYS A 214 3.39 -59.99 11.69
N LEU A 215 2.51 -60.83 11.14
CA LEU A 215 1.62 -61.72 11.91
C LEU A 215 1.84 -63.21 11.61
N GLN A 216 2.83 -63.58 10.81
CA GLN A 216 3.05 -64.98 10.43
C GLN A 216 3.21 -65.89 11.67
N GLY A 217 2.52 -67.03 11.68
CA GLY A 217 2.56 -67.97 12.80
C GLY A 217 1.80 -67.50 14.05
N ASN A 218 0.66 -66.81 13.89
CA ASN A 218 -0.24 -66.39 14.98
C ASN A 218 -1.60 -67.11 15.02
N CYS A 219 -1.81 -68.13 14.18
CA CYS A 219 -3.12 -68.78 13.99
C CYS A 219 -4.22 -67.78 13.55
N ILE A 220 -3.85 -66.77 12.77
CA ILE A 220 -4.77 -65.79 12.15
C ILE A 220 -5.03 -66.24 10.70
N PRO A 221 -6.30 -66.30 10.24
CA PRO A 221 -6.61 -66.63 8.85
C PRO A 221 -5.94 -65.69 7.85
N LEU A 222 -5.65 -66.22 6.66
CA LEU A 222 -4.94 -65.49 5.62
C LEU A 222 -5.71 -64.25 5.19
N GLU A 223 -7.03 -64.35 5.05
CA GLU A 223 -7.92 -63.26 4.63
C GLU A 223 -7.81 -62.07 5.60
N LEU A 224 -7.83 -62.35 6.90
CA LEU A 224 -7.72 -61.33 7.93
C LEU A 224 -6.33 -60.71 7.98
N THR A 225 -5.28 -61.52 7.76
CA THR A 225 -3.90 -61.02 7.66
C THR A 225 -3.75 -60.10 6.44
N THR A 226 -4.33 -60.46 5.29
CA THR A 226 -4.29 -59.60 4.10
C THR A 226 -5.04 -58.29 4.30
N ALA A 227 -6.18 -58.30 5.00
CA ALA A 227 -6.91 -57.08 5.34
C ALA A 227 -6.10 -56.15 6.26
N ILE A 228 -5.40 -56.72 7.25
CA ILE A 228 -4.47 -56.00 8.12
C ILE A 228 -3.30 -55.40 7.33
N ASP A 229 -2.70 -56.17 6.42
CA ASP A 229 -1.61 -55.71 5.56
C ASP A 229 -2.08 -54.58 4.63
N GLN A 230 -3.33 -54.61 4.15
CA GLN A 230 -3.92 -53.50 3.38
C GLN A 230 -4.09 -52.23 4.21
N CYS A 231 -4.50 -52.32 5.48
CA CYS A 231 -4.54 -51.16 6.37
C CYS A 231 -3.15 -50.55 6.58
N ALA A 232 -2.13 -51.39 6.79
CA ALA A 232 -0.75 -50.94 6.93
C ALA A 232 -0.22 -50.30 5.62
N LEU A 233 -0.58 -50.85 4.47
CA LEU A 233 -0.28 -50.26 3.16
C LEU A 233 -0.97 -48.90 2.97
N HIS A 234 -2.23 -48.75 3.39
CA HIS A 234 -2.93 -47.46 3.34
C HIS A 234 -2.21 -46.39 4.19
N ASN A 235 -1.75 -46.76 5.38
CA ASN A 235 -0.93 -45.88 6.22
C ASN A 235 0.40 -45.52 5.55
N THR A 236 1.03 -46.47 4.85
CA THR A 236 2.25 -46.23 4.06
C THR A 236 2.01 -45.17 3.00
N THR A 237 0.99 -45.35 2.15
CA THR A 237 0.64 -44.40 1.08
C THR A 237 0.30 -43.03 1.63
N ARG A 238 -0.40 -42.98 2.78
CA ARG A 238 -0.73 -41.71 3.44
C ARG A 238 0.53 -41.00 3.94
N ALA A 239 1.48 -41.74 4.54
CA ALA A 239 2.75 -41.18 4.98
C ALA A 239 3.57 -40.61 3.82
N THR A 240 3.67 -41.34 2.69
CA THR A 240 4.40 -40.85 1.50
C THR A 240 3.73 -39.61 0.90
N LEU A 241 2.41 -39.58 0.79
CA LEU A 241 1.67 -38.41 0.29
C LEU A 241 1.85 -37.17 1.20
N LEU A 242 1.87 -37.36 2.53
CA LEU A 242 2.12 -36.28 3.47
C LEU A 242 3.55 -35.74 3.33
N GLU A 243 4.54 -36.61 3.12
CA GLU A 243 5.93 -36.22 2.88
C GLU A 243 6.07 -35.44 1.56
N GLU A 244 5.47 -35.92 0.47
CA GLU A 244 5.44 -35.21 -0.81
C GLU A 244 4.76 -33.84 -0.71
N CYS A 245 3.62 -33.75 -0.01
CA CYS A 245 2.94 -32.48 0.25
C CYS A 245 3.83 -31.52 1.06
N ALA A 246 4.54 -32.01 2.07
CA ALA A 246 5.46 -31.20 2.87
C ALA A 246 6.64 -30.70 2.03
N GLN A 247 7.28 -31.57 1.24
CA GLN A 247 8.36 -31.20 0.33
C GLN A 247 7.91 -30.15 -0.70
N ARG A 248 6.71 -30.31 -1.28
CA ARG A 248 6.14 -29.34 -2.22
C ARG A 248 5.85 -27.99 -1.57
N THR A 249 5.34 -28.01 -0.33
CA THR A 249 5.07 -26.78 0.44
C THR A 249 6.37 -26.05 0.75
N GLU A 250 7.43 -26.77 1.10
CA GLU A 250 8.76 -26.21 1.35
C GLU A 250 9.39 -25.64 0.06
N LEU A 251 9.26 -26.33 -1.07
CA LEU A 251 9.75 -25.79 -2.35
C LEU A 251 9.00 -24.51 -2.72
N LEU A 252 7.68 -24.47 -2.55
CA LEU A 252 6.87 -23.29 -2.85
C LEU A 252 7.21 -22.12 -1.91
N SER A 253 7.43 -22.40 -0.62
CA SER A 253 7.83 -21.37 0.35
C SER A 253 9.19 -20.76 0.00
N GLN A 254 10.14 -21.58 -0.44
CA GLN A 254 11.45 -21.12 -0.92
C GLN A 254 11.35 -20.29 -2.19
N GLN A 255 10.48 -20.68 -3.14
CA GLN A 255 10.23 -19.91 -4.35
C GLN A 255 9.58 -18.56 -4.03
N LEU A 256 8.62 -18.53 -3.11
CA LEU A 256 7.98 -17.29 -2.66
C LEU A 256 8.99 -16.35 -2.00
N ARG A 257 9.84 -16.86 -1.10
CA ARG A 257 10.92 -16.07 -0.47
C ARG A 257 11.86 -15.47 -1.49
N LYS A 258 12.29 -16.25 -2.50
CA LYS A 258 13.13 -15.74 -3.59
C LYS A 258 12.44 -14.62 -4.38
N ALA A 259 11.17 -14.79 -4.72
CA ALA A 259 10.40 -13.77 -5.43
C ALA A 259 10.19 -12.51 -4.58
N GLU A 260 9.99 -12.65 -3.26
CA GLU A 260 9.92 -11.54 -2.32
C GLU A 260 11.26 -10.79 -2.22
N GLU A 261 12.38 -11.51 -2.10
CA GLU A 261 13.74 -10.93 -2.10
C GLU A 261 14.06 -10.19 -3.40
N GLU A 262 13.63 -10.71 -4.55
CA GLU A 262 13.78 -10.05 -5.85
C GLU A 262 12.92 -8.78 -5.93
N ARG A 263 11.66 -8.83 -5.49
CA ARG A 263 10.79 -7.64 -5.43
C ARG A 263 11.33 -6.57 -4.49
N VAL A 264 11.82 -6.95 -3.32
CA VAL A 264 12.44 -6.02 -2.37
C VAL A 264 13.67 -5.36 -3.00
N ARG A 265 14.53 -6.12 -3.67
CA ARG A 265 15.68 -5.57 -4.42
C ARG A 265 15.24 -4.60 -5.52
N GLU A 266 14.19 -4.92 -6.26
CA GLU A 266 13.67 -4.04 -7.31
C GLU A 266 13.12 -2.72 -6.74
N ILE A 267 12.37 -2.79 -5.63
CA ILE A 267 11.86 -1.62 -4.91
C ILE A 267 13.03 -0.77 -4.38
N GLN A 268 14.06 -1.38 -3.80
CA GLN A 268 15.26 -0.67 -3.34
C GLN A 268 15.98 0.05 -4.49
N ASN A 269 16.15 -0.62 -5.63
CA ASN A 269 16.76 -0.02 -6.81
C ASN A 269 15.93 1.16 -7.36
N LEU A 270 14.60 1.03 -7.37
CA LEU A 270 13.70 2.11 -7.77
C LEU A 270 13.74 3.29 -6.79
N ALA A 271 13.76 3.01 -5.49
CA ALA A 271 13.88 4.01 -4.44
C ALA A 271 15.20 4.79 -4.59
N GLN A 272 16.33 4.10 -4.76
CA GLN A 272 17.63 4.73 -4.97
C GLN A 272 17.63 5.62 -6.23
N ARG A 273 17.11 5.13 -7.36
CA ARG A 273 16.98 5.94 -8.58
C ARG A 273 16.08 7.16 -8.39
N SER A 274 15.03 7.04 -7.57
CA SER A 274 14.16 8.17 -7.24
C SER A 274 14.90 9.20 -6.38
N GLU A 275 15.70 8.74 -5.41
CA GLU A 275 16.50 9.58 -4.53
C GLU A 275 17.58 10.33 -5.30
N GLU A 276 18.30 9.65 -6.21
CA GLU A 276 19.26 10.27 -7.13
C GLU A 276 18.62 11.36 -8.00
N LYS A 277 17.41 11.10 -8.53
CA LYS A 277 16.66 12.11 -9.31
C LYS A 277 16.24 13.30 -8.44
N VAL A 278 15.76 13.06 -7.23
CA VAL A 278 15.38 14.12 -6.28
C VAL A 278 16.61 14.96 -5.93
N GLN A 279 17.77 14.34 -5.67
CA GLN A 279 19.01 15.06 -5.42
C GLN A 279 19.42 15.93 -6.62
N LEU A 280 19.39 15.40 -7.85
CA LEU A 280 19.67 16.16 -9.07
C LEU A 280 18.73 17.36 -9.25
N ILE A 281 17.42 17.17 -9.05
CA ILE A 281 16.44 18.25 -9.12
C ILE A 281 16.70 19.30 -8.04
N THR A 282 17.04 18.86 -6.83
CA THR A 282 17.32 19.74 -5.69
C THR A 282 18.59 20.55 -5.93
N GLN A 283 19.65 19.95 -6.46
CA GLN A 283 20.86 20.67 -6.86
C GLN A 283 20.57 21.70 -7.96
N ALA A 284 19.82 21.32 -8.99
CA ALA A 284 19.45 22.22 -10.08
C ALA A 284 18.57 23.39 -9.61
N SER A 285 17.61 23.13 -8.70
CA SER A 285 16.80 24.20 -8.12
C SER A 285 17.62 25.11 -7.21
N GLN A 286 18.56 24.56 -6.44
CA GLN A 286 19.43 25.33 -5.55
C GLN A 286 20.38 26.25 -6.34
N SER A 287 21.03 25.75 -7.39
CA SER A 287 21.83 26.60 -8.29
C SER A 287 20.99 27.69 -8.96
N ARG A 288 19.72 27.42 -9.26
CA ARG A 288 18.81 28.41 -9.84
C ARG A 288 18.37 29.46 -8.81
N ILE A 289 18.16 29.06 -7.56
CA ILE A 289 17.90 29.99 -6.45
C ILE A 289 19.11 30.90 -6.25
N GLU A 290 20.32 30.36 -6.17
CA GLU A 290 21.56 31.16 -6.05
C GLU A 290 21.71 32.16 -7.21
N GLN A 291 21.40 31.76 -8.44
CA GLN A 291 21.39 32.67 -9.59
C GLN A 291 20.36 33.79 -9.43
N MET A 292 19.15 33.48 -8.96
CA MET A 292 18.12 34.50 -8.72
C MET A 292 18.49 35.41 -7.57
N GLU A 293 19.05 34.90 -6.47
CA GLU A 293 19.54 35.71 -5.34
C GLU A 293 20.61 36.70 -5.79
N ASN A 294 21.55 36.26 -6.64
CA ASN A 294 22.55 37.15 -7.22
C ASN A 294 21.92 38.24 -8.11
N GLN A 295 20.94 37.89 -8.94
CA GLN A 295 20.22 38.87 -9.76
C GLN A 295 19.43 39.87 -8.90
N VAL A 296 18.78 39.41 -7.84
CA VAL A 296 18.07 40.28 -6.89
C VAL A 296 19.06 41.22 -6.21
N ALA A 297 20.20 40.72 -5.76
CA ALA A 297 21.24 41.56 -5.14
C ALA A 297 21.81 42.63 -6.11
N GLU A 298 21.97 42.31 -7.39
CA GLU A 298 22.35 43.29 -8.41
C GLU A 298 21.26 44.33 -8.65
N LYS A 299 19.99 43.91 -8.71
CA LYS A 299 18.85 44.83 -8.85
C LYS A 299 18.70 45.72 -7.63
N ASP A 300 18.89 45.21 -6.42
CA ASP A 300 18.86 45.99 -5.18
C ASP A 300 19.97 47.04 -5.14
N LYS A 301 21.19 46.71 -5.62
CA LYS A 301 22.26 47.71 -5.79
C LYS A 301 21.85 48.81 -6.77
N TYR A 302 21.22 48.44 -7.88
CA TYR A 302 20.76 49.40 -8.88
C TYR A 302 19.61 50.29 -8.35
N ILE A 303 18.67 49.70 -7.62
CA ILE A 303 17.58 50.44 -6.96
C ILE A 303 18.15 51.45 -5.97
N LYS A 304 19.11 51.06 -5.12
CA LYS A 304 19.76 51.99 -4.18
C LYS A 304 20.45 53.17 -4.88
N GLU A 305 21.05 52.94 -6.04
CA GLU A 305 21.68 54.01 -6.82
C GLU A 305 20.61 54.94 -7.44
N LEU A 306 19.50 54.40 -7.95
CA LEU A 306 18.38 55.19 -8.44
C LEU A 306 17.72 56.00 -7.31
N GLU A 307 17.51 55.42 -6.14
CA GLU A 307 16.97 56.11 -4.96
C GLU A 307 17.85 57.31 -4.57
N LYS A 308 19.17 57.16 -4.66
CA LYS A 308 20.13 58.25 -4.43
C LYS A 308 19.97 59.37 -5.47
N GLN A 309 19.84 59.03 -6.75
CA GLN A 309 19.62 60.02 -7.82
C GLN A 309 18.29 60.75 -7.66
N VAL A 310 17.21 60.03 -7.35
CA VAL A 310 15.89 60.62 -7.07
C VAL A 310 15.98 61.59 -5.90
N LYS A 311 16.70 61.22 -4.83
CA LYS A 311 16.91 62.10 -3.68
C LYS A 311 17.59 63.41 -4.09
N THR A 312 18.65 63.35 -4.91
CA THR A 312 19.34 64.54 -5.41
C THR A 312 18.44 65.42 -6.27
N ILE A 313 17.67 64.84 -7.21
CA ILE A 313 16.73 65.57 -8.06
C ILE A 313 15.62 66.23 -7.21
N ASN A 314 15.16 65.56 -6.17
CA ASN A 314 14.13 66.08 -5.29
C ASN A 314 14.66 67.28 -4.46
N GLU A 315 15.90 67.19 -3.95
CA GLU A 315 16.58 68.31 -3.27
C GLU A 315 16.76 69.52 -4.20
N GLU A 316 17.10 69.30 -5.49
CA GLU A 316 17.18 70.38 -6.49
C GLU A 316 15.80 70.97 -6.83
N SER A 317 14.78 70.12 -6.94
CA SER A 317 13.41 70.53 -7.23
C SER A 317 12.84 71.38 -6.09
N GLN A 318 13.10 71.00 -4.84
CA GLN A 318 12.71 71.76 -3.65
C GLN A 318 13.32 73.16 -3.67
N LYS A 319 14.63 73.28 -3.97
CA LYS A 319 15.32 74.58 -4.11
C LYS A 319 14.70 75.46 -5.20
N ARG A 320 14.31 74.87 -6.34
CA ARG A 320 13.61 75.60 -7.41
C ARG A 320 12.22 76.05 -6.98
N PHE A 321 11.51 75.23 -6.21
CA PHE A 321 10.19 75.56 -5.68
C PHE A 321 10.25 76.76 -4.71
N ASP A 322 11.25 76.79 -3.83
CA ASP A 322 11.48 77.91 -2.92
C ASP A 322 11.81 79.21 -3.67
N LEU A 323 12.59 79.13 -4.76
CA LEU A 323 12.90 80.27 -5.62
C LEU A 323 11.64 80.82 -6.32
N VAL A 324 10.78 79.95 -6.85
CA VAL A 324 9.51 80.36 -7.48
C VAL A 324 8.61 81.06 -6.47
N ARG A 325 8.54 80.55 -5.23
CA ARG A 325 7.76 81.16 -4.16
C ARG A 325 8.24 82.57 -3.80
N GLN A 326 9.54 82.81 -3.79
CA GLN A 326 10.11 84.15 -3.60
C GLN A 326 9.69 85.12 -4.71
N LEU A 327 9.77 84.68 -5.97
CA LEU A 327 9.40 85.51 -7.12
C LEU A 327 7.90 85.88 -7.14
N GLN A 328 7.03 84.96 -6.71
CA GLN A 328 5.59 85.22 -6.60
C GLN A 328 5.23 86.27 -5.55
N LEU A 329 5.96 86.31 -4.43
CA LEU A 329 5.78 87.32 -3.38
C LEU A 329 6.10 88.73 -3.90
N GLN A 330 7.19 88.87 -4.64
CA GLN A 330 7.59 90.14 -5.25
C GLN A 330 6.58 90.66 -6.28
N LEU A 331 5.93 89.77 -7.03
CA LEU A 331 4.87 90.12 -7.98
C LEU A 331 3.63 90.66 -7.27
N LYS A 332 3.24 90.04 -6.15
CA LYS A 332 2.05 90.41 -5.38
C LYS A 332 2.15 91.81 -4.77
N GLU A 333 3.34 92.22 -4.34
CA GLU A 333 3.60 93.57 -3.83
C GLU A 333 3.44 94.63 -4.93
N ARG A 334 3.86 94.34 -6.18
CA ARG A 334 3.69 95.26 -7.32
C ARG A 334 2.23 95.45 -7.74
N ASP A 335 1.43 94.39 -7.69
CA ASP A 335 0.01 94.46 -8.07
C ASP A 335 -0.82 95.29 -7.10
N SER A 336 -0.46 95.29 -5.80
CA SER A 336 -1.12 96.10 -4.77
C SER A 336 -0.99 97.61 -5.04
N VAL A 337 0.19 98.06 -5.49
CA VAL A 337 0.46 99.47 -5.79
C VAL A 337 -0.36 99.95 -7.00
N TYR A 338 -0.62 99.06 -7.97
CA TYR A 338 -1.38 99.41 -9.18
C TYR A 338 -2.89 99.57 -8.92
N GLN A 339 -3.45 98.87 -7.92
CA GLN A 339 -4.90 98.92 -7.64
C GLN A 339 -5.32 100.19 -6.89
N GLU A 340 -4.48 100.74 -6.01
CA GLU A 340 -4.80 101.99 -5.29
C GLU A 340 -4.98 103.18 -6.24
N LEU A 341 -4.16 103.26 -7.30
CA LEU A 341 -4.21 104.33 -8.30
C LEU A 341 -5.50 104.32 -9.14
N LEU A 342 -6.15 103.16 -9.27
CA LEU A 342 -7.34 102.93 -10.12
C LEU A 342 -8.66 103.24 -9.40
N GLN A 343 -8.65 103.25 -8.07
CA GLN A 343 -9.83 103.52 -7.24
C GLN A 343 -10.17 105.02 -7.16
N GLU A 344 -9.16 105.87 -7.29
CA GLU A 344 -9.32 107.33 -7.21
C GLU A 344 -10.07 107.88 -8.44
N SER A 345 -9.78 107.39 -9.64
CA SER A 345 -10.51 107.79 -10.87
C SER A 345 -11.94 107.26 -11.00
N ARG A 346 -12.37 106.30 -10.19
CA ARG A 346 -13.75 105.75 -10.27
C ARG A 346 -14.79 106.57 -9.51
N LYS A 347 -14.40 107.30 -8.45
CA LYS A 347 -15.33 108.11 -7.66
C LYS A 347 -15.94 109.28 -8.44
N ASP A 348 -15.21 109.84 -9.40
CA ASP A 348 -15.69 110.97 -10.21
C ASP A 348 -16.78 110.58 -11.23
N CYS A 349 -16.95 109.29 -11.55
CA CYS A 349 -17.96 108.81 -12.51
C CYS A 349 -19.32 108.44 -11.88
N ASP A 350 -19.37 108.08 -10.59
CA ASP A 350 -20.58 107.51 -9.97
C ASP A 350 -21.67 108.56 -9.64
N ASP A 351 -21.32 109.84 -9.50
CA ASP A 351 -22.31 110.90 -9.21
C ASP A 351 -23.22 111.22 -10.40
N PHE A 352 -22.84 110.82 -11.62
CA PHE A 352 -23.64 111.07 -12.83
C PHE A 352 -24.73 110.01 -13.06
N ASN A 353 -24.54 108.77 -12.62
CA ASN A 353 -25.44 107.64 -12.91
C ASN A 353 -26.67 107.52 -11.99
N LYS A 354 -26.65 108.11 -10.79
CA LYS A 354 -27.78 108.01 -9.84
C LYS A 354 -29.06 108.71 -10.29
N LYS A 355 -29.01 109.65 -11.24
CA LYS A 355 -30.19 110.36 -11.73
C LYS A 355 -31.06 109.56 -12.73
N LEU A 356 -30.57 108.44 -13.26
CA LEU A 356 -31.25 107.66 -14.30
C LEU A 356 -32.11 106.49 -13.74
N SER A 357 -31.79 105.96 -12.56
CA SER A 357 -32.34 104.70 -12.04
C SER A 357 -33.75 104.77 -11.43
N THR A 358 -34.27 105.96 -11.13
CA THR A 358 -35.57 106.11 -10.43
C THR A 358 -36.79 105.92 -11.33
N LYS A 359 -36.60 105.67 -12.64
CA LYS A 359 -37.69 105.55 -13.62
C LYS A 359 -38.07 104.10 -13.97
N ASP A 360 -37.23 103.10 -13.65
CA ASP A 360 -37.43 101.71 -14.12
C ASP A 360 -38.15 100.78 -13.11
N GLU A 361 -38.23 101.13 -11.81
CA GLU A 361 -38.79 100.23 -10.78
C GLU A 361 -40.33 100.13 -10.76
N GLU A 362 -41.08 101.07 -11.37
CA GLU A 362 -42.56 101.06 -11.29
C GLU A 362 -43.24 99.98 -12.17
N ILE A 363 -42.53 99.28 -13.06
CA ILE A 363 -43.14 98.37 -14.06
C ILE A 363 -43.17 96.88 -13.63
N LEU A 364 -42.34 96.45 -12.67
CA LEU A 364 -42.08 95.02 -12.45
C LEU A 364 -43.12 94.27 -11.59
N ASP A 365 -43.78 94.93 -10.63
CA ASP A 365 -44.56 94.21 -9.61
C ASP A 365 -45.95 93.72 -10.04
N LEU A 366 -46.53 94.22 -11.13
CA LEU A 366 -47.86 93.80 -11.61
C LEU A 366 -47.91 92.34 -12.17
N GLN A 367 -46.77 91.69 -12.40
CA GLN A 367 -46.72 90.36 -13.08
C GLN A 367 -46.78 89.13 -12.15
N ASN A 368 -46.56 89.25 -10.85
CA ASN A 368 -46.33 88.08 -9.97
C ASN A 368 -47.60 87.41 -9.38
N ASP A 369 -48.78 88.05 -9.40
CA ASP A 369 -49.96 87.57 -8.68
C ASP A 369 -50.74 86.40 -9.34
N LEU A 370 -50.48 86.08 -10.62
CA LEU A 370 -51.32 85.14 -11.39
C LEU A 370 -50.98 83.64 -11.20
N LYS A 371 -49.81 83.28 -10.66
CA LYS A 371 -49.30 81.88 -10.68
C LYS A 371 -49.79 80.97 -9.53
N ALA A 372 -50.39 81.50 -8.46
CA ALA A 372 -50.62 80.75 -7.22
C ALA A 372 -51.83 79.77 -7.16
N LYS A 373 -52.73 79.72 -8.15
CA LYS A 373 -54.03 79.00 -8.01
C LYS A 373 -54.13 77.57 -8.59
N LEU A 374 -53.13 77.06 -9.33
CA LEU A 374 -53.32 75.84 -10.15
C LEU A 374 -53.00 74.50 -9.46
N THR A 375 -52.17 74.46 -8.43
CA THR A 375 -51.55 73.19 -7.96
C THR A 375 -52.29 72.45 -6.83
N ALA A 376 -53.43 72.93 -6.34
CA ALA A 376 -54.11 72.38 -5.16
C ALA A 376 -55.02 71.14 -5.40
N GLU A 377 -55.45 70.83 -6.63
CA GLU A 377 -56.51 69.82 -6.90
C GLU A 377 -56.04 68.36 -7.09
N GLN A 378 -54.74 68.06 -7.13
CA GLN A 378 -54.27 66.71 -7.50
C GLN A 378 -54.19 65.67 -6.35
N LYS A 379 -54.62 66.01 -5.12
CA LYS A 379 -54.45 65.15 -3.93
C LYS A 379 -55.51 64.06 -3.68
N ARG A 380 -56.61 63.92 -4.41
CA ARG A 380 -57.82 63.22 -3.88
C ARG A 380 -58.07 61.75 -4.31
N ARG A 381 -57.27 61.12 -5.18
CA ARG A 381 -57.80 59.99 -5.98
C ARG A 381 -57.70 58.54 -5.45
N GLN A 382 -56.67 58.04 -4.77
CA GLN A 382 -56.49 56.56 -4.77
C GLN A 382 -56.24 55.83 -3.43
N ALA A 383 -56.60 56.46 -2.30
CA ALA A 383 -56.62 55.80 -1.00
C ALA A 383 -57.84 54.85 -0.76
N LEU A 384 -58.37 54.11 -1.75
CA LEU A 384 -59.71 53.49 -1.66
C LEU A 384 -59.89 51.99 -2.02
N GLU A 385 -58.84 51.16 -2.20
CA GLU A 385 -59.02 49.73 -2.61
C GLU A 385 -58.46 48.66 -1.65
N ALA A 386 -58.20 49.00 -0.39
CA ALA A 386 -57.53 48.11 0.57
C ALA A 386 -58.40 47.27 1.54
N VAL A 387 -59.72 47.01 1.34
CA VAL A 387 -60.53 46.39 2.43
C VAL A 387 -61.49 45.23 2.08
N ASN A 388 -61.83 44.87 0.85
CA ASN A 388 -63.13 44.17 0.67
C ASN A 388 -63.22 42.64 0.68
N ILE A 389 -62.20 41.77 0.83
CA ILE A 389 -62.49 40.31 0.86
C ILE A 389 -61.65 39.54 1.89
N SER A 390 -62.08 39.71 3.14
CA SER A 390 -61.82 38.89 4.32
C SER A 390 -62.99 37.92 4.61
N GLN A 391 -63.49 37.15 3.63
CA GLN A 391 -64.72 36.37 3.79
C GLN A 391 -64.75 35.00 3.06
N SER A 392 -63.78 34.10 3.26
CA SER A 392 -63.96 32.69 2.81
C SER A 392 -63.08 31.67 3.55
N GLU A 393 -63.18 31.67 4.88
CA GLU A 393 -62.61 30.65 5.80
C GLU A 393 -63.58 29.47 6.07
N GLU A 394 -64.56 29.16 5.20
CA GLU A 394 -65.63 28.21 5.56
C GLU A 394 -65.62 26.84 4.85
N ILE A 395 -64.61 26.52 4.02
CA ILE A 395 -64.66 25.31 3.16
C ILE A 395 -63.77 24.14 3.62
N THR A 396 -62.76 24.36 4.46
CA THR A 396 -61.89 23.28 4.98
C THR A 396 -62.40 22.64 6.28
N ARG A 397 -63.71 22.72 6.53
CA ARG A 397 -64.45 22.12 7.67
C ARG A 397 -65.06 20.75 7.36
N LEU A 398 -64.81 20.14 6.18
CA LEU A 398 -65.52 18.93 5.71
C LEU A 398 -64.61 17.79 5.19
N GLU A 399 -63.48 17.51 5.86
CA GLU A 399 -62.67 16.30 5.57
C GLU A 399 -62.29 15.51 6.85
N GLY A 400 -63.17 15.53 7.86
CA GLY A 400 -62.99 14.91 9.19
C GLY A 400 -63.87 13.68 9.50
N GLU A 401 -64.56 13.09 8.51
CA GLU A 401 -65.55 12.00 8.75
C GLU A 401 -65.14 10.59 8.25
N LEU A 402 -63.87 10.34 7.85
CA LEU A 402 -63.47 9.06 7.22
C LEU A 402 -62.77 8.03 8.13
N ILE A 403 -62.70 8.19 9.46
CA ILE A 403 -61.99 7.23 10.34
C ILE A 403 -62.81 6.88 11.60
N GLN A 404 -64.08 6.50 11.41
CA GLN A 404 -64.92 5.91 12.48
C GLN A 404 -65.71 4.65 12.05
N VAL A 405 -65.36 4.02 10.92
CA VAL A 405 -66.09 2.84 10.39
C VAL A 405 -65.34 1.49 10.56
N LYS A 406 -64.11 1.48 11.11
CA LYS A 406 -63.32 0.23 11.19
C LYS A 406 -63.50 -0.65 12.44
N ASP A 407 -64.15 -0.19 13.51
CA ASP A 407 -64.25 -0.96 14.78
C ASP A 407 -65.57 -1.73 15.00
N ARG A 408 -66.32 -2.04 13.93
CA ARG A 408 -67.59 -2.79 14.01
C ARG A 408 -67.50 -4.29 13.67
N LEU A 409 -66.31 -4.89 13.53
CA LEU A 409 -66.15 -6.29 13.08
C LEU A 409 -65.83 -7.32 14.19
N ALA A 410 -65.96 -6.97 15.47
CA ALA A 410 -65.52 -7.82 16.59
C ALA A 410 -66.65 -8.38 17.49
N ARG A 411 -67.91 -8.50 17.01
CA ARG A 411 -69.03 -9.00 17.85
C ARG A 411 -69.99 -10.00 17.19
N SER A 412 -69.56 -10.90 16.30
CA SER A 412 -70.48 -11.95 15.82
C SER A 412 -69.79 -13.26 15.41
N ARG A 413 -69.37 -14.04 16.41
CA ARG A 413 -69.21 -15.51 16.36
C ARG A 413 -69.35 -16.04 17.80
N LYS A 414 -70.59 -16.19 18.30
CA LYS A 414 -71.32 -17.47 18.21
C LYS A 414 -70.65 -18.47 19.17
N GLN A 415 -71.03 -18.63 20.44
CA GLN A 415 -72.34 -19.03 20.99
C GLN A 415 -73.02 -20.14 20.18
N PHE A 416 -73.30 -21.25 20.87
CA PHE A 416 -74.00 -22.49 20.48
C PHE A 416 -73.14 -23.65 20.00
N GLU A 417 -72.88 -24.56 20.94
CA GLU A 417 -73.18 -26.01 20.87
C GLU A 417 -72.53 -26.66 22.12
N GLU A 418 -73.12 -26.63 23.33
CA GLU A 418 -74.28 -27.36 23.86
C GLU A 418 -74.16 -28.91 23.97
N HIS A 419 -74.10 -29.37 25.23
CA HIS A 419 -74.89 -30.45 25.85
C HIS A 419 -74.57 -31.97 25.70
N LEU A 420 -74.42 -32.61 26.88
CA LEU A 420 -75.24 -33.74 27.41
C LEU A 420 -74.52 -35.08 27.73
N GLU A 421 -74.50 -35.39 29.04
CA GLU A 421 -74.71 -36.67 29.78
C GLU A 421 -74.26 -38.05 29.22
N LEU A 422 -73.65 -39.03 29.92
CA LEU A 422 -73.77 -39.70 31.25
C LEU A 422 -74.21 -41.19 31.07
N GLN A 423 -73.63 -42.10 31.87
CA GLN A 423 -74.21 -43.37 32.39
C GLN A 423 -73.83 -44.78 31.79
N LYS A 424 -73.35 -45.68 32.70
CA LYS A 424 -73.64 -47.14 32.90
C LYS A 424 -72.52 -48.22 32.76
N ALA A 425 -71.90 -48.54 33.91
CA ALA A 425 -72.01 -49.75 34.77
C ALA A 425 -72.10 -51.22 34.22
N SER A 426 -71.25 -52.09 34.85
CA SER A 426 -71.56 -53.37 35.57
C SER A 426 -71.53 -54.76 34.87
N ASP A 427 -70.56 -55.58 35.35
CA ASP A 427 -70.52 -56.99 35.80
C ASP A 427 -71.09 -58.18 34.99
N LYS A 428 -70.40 -59.35 35.08
CA LYS A 428 -71.01 -60.62 35.55
C LYS A 428 -70.03 -61.79 35.77
N GLU A 429 -70.01 -62.29 37.00
CA GLU A 429 -69.59 -63.64 37.45
C GLU A 429 -70.64 -64.71 37.14
N LEU A 430 -70.22 -65.95 36.87
CA LEU A 430 -70.93 -67.20 37.22
C LEU A 430 -70.14 -68.39 36.64
N LEU A 431 -69.61 -69.34 37.45
CA LEU A 431 -69.74 -70.82 37.26
C LEU A 431 -68.85 -71.66 38.22
N ASP A 432 -69.18 -71.72 39.52
CA ASP A 432 -68.60 -72.67 40.50
C ASP A 432 -69.67 -73.70 40.90
N LEU A 433 -69.43 -75.04 40.82
CA LEU A 433 -70.11 -76.07 41.66
C LEU A 433 -69.76 -77.57 41.48
N GLU A 434 -68.66 -78.00 40.84
CA GLU A 434 -68.46 -79.43 40.50
C GLU A 434 -67.57 -80.26 41.47
N THR A 435 -67.18 -79.72 42.62
CA THR A 435 -65.95 -80.18 43.32
C THR A 435 -66.10 -81.09 44.54
N ARG A 436 -67.29 -81.63 44.87
CA ARG A 436 -67.52 -82.32 46.16
C ARG A 436 -67.23 -83.83 46.21
N GLU A 437 -67.18 -84.56 45.10
CA GLU A 437 -67.02 -86.04 45.13
C GLU A 437 -65.57 -86.53 45.29
N ASN A 438 -64.60 -85.67 45.03
CA ASN A 438 -63.17 -86.03 45.12
C ASN A 438 -62.66 -86.23 46.58
N GLU A 439 -63.50 -86.00 47.59
CA GLU A 439 -63.07 -85.86 48.99
C GLU A 439 -62.71 -87.17 49.72
N LYS A 440 -63.23 -88.34 49.33
CA LYS A 440 -63.13 -89.56 50.16
C LYS A 440 -61.96 -90.49 49.83
N ARG A 441 -61.58 -90.58 48.55
CA ARG A 441 -60.34 -91.30 48.13
C ARG A 441 -59.07 -90.60 48.63
N LEU A 442 -59.21 -89.35 49.03
CA LEU A 442 -58.20 -88.52 49.64
C LEU A 442 -57.69 -89.11 50.97
N ILE A 443 -58.54 -89.74 51.79
CA ILE A 443 -58.30 -89.91 53.23
C ILE A 443 -57.29 -91.01 53.61
N HIS A 444 -57.20 -92.10 52.85
CA HIS A 444 -56.26 -93.20 53.17
C HIS A 444 -54.86 -92.96 52.59
N LEU A 445 -54.79 -92.47 51.33
CA LEU A 445 -53.57 -91.91 50.75
C LEU A 445 -53.05 -90.74 51.61
N GLN A 446 -53.93 -89.97 52.25
CA GLN A 446 -53.56 -88.91 53.19
C GLN A 446 -52.74 -89.42 54.39
N SER A 447 -52.96 -90.62 54.94
CA SER A 447 -52.25 -90.99 56.19
C SER A 447 -50.79 -91.41 55.96
N GLU A 448 -50.53 -92.19 54.91
CA GLU A 448 -49.14 -92.55 54.52
C GLU A 448 -48.41 -91.36 53.88
N LEU A 449 -49.13 -90.54 53.09
CA LEU A 449 -48.66 -89.23 52.69
C LEU A 449 -48.34 -88.39 53.92
N THR A 450 -49.14 -88.38 55.01
CA THR A 450 -48.86 -87.54 56.19
C THR A 450 -47.59 -87.94 56.93
N ALA A 451 -47.20 -89.21 56.98
CA ALA A 451 -45.96 -89.60 57.65
C ALA A 451 -44.71 -89.18 56.86
N GLN A 452 -44.70 -89.42 55.53
CA GLN A 452 -43.63 -88.94 54.65
C GLN A 452 -43.66 -87.41 54.52
N LYS A 453 -44.85 -86.81 54.46
CA LYS A 453 -45.08 -85.36 54.48
C LYS A 453 -44.54 -84.78 55.76
N ASN A 454 -44.78 -85.33 56.95
CA ASN A 454 -44.26 -84.75 58.20
C ASN A 454 -42.71 -84.81 58.26
N SER A 455 -42.08 -85.88 57.76
CA SER A 455 -40.61 -85.95 57.66
C SER A 455 -40.04 -84.97 56.64
N LEU A 456 -40.62 -84.91 55.44
CA LEU A 456 -40.27 -83.92 54.43
C LEU A 456 -40.60 -82.51 54.89
N GLN A 457 -41.65 -82.30 55.68
CA GLN A 457 -42.13 -81.01 56.17
C GLN A 457 -41.23 -80.48 57.27
N MET A 458 -40.67 -81.33 58.13
CA MET A 458 -39.59 -80.91 59.04
C MET A 458 -38.34 -80.49 58.26
N ARG A 459 -37.96 -81.23 57.21
CA ARG A 459 -36.82 -80.88 56.36
C ARG A 459 -37.05 -79.64 55.50
N ILE A 460 -38.28 -79.47 55.01
CA ILE A 460 -38.77 -78.30 54.29
C ILE A 460 -38.77 -77.11 55.24
N SER A 461 -39.26 -77.22 56.48
CA SER A 461 -39.23 -76.13 57.46
C SER A 461 -37.80 -75.71 57.86
N GLU A 462 -36.85 -76.64 57.94
CA GLU A 462 -35.42 -76.30 58.11
C GLU A 462 -34.85 -75.56 56.89
N LEU A 463 -35.19 -76.03 55.69
CA LEU A 463 -34.74 -75.41 54.43
C LEU A 463 -35.43 -74.07 54.15
N GLU A 464 -36.71 -73.93 54.48
CA GLU A 464 -37.51 -72.70 54.41
C GLU A 464 -36.96 -71.67 55.39
N ARG A 465 -36.63 -72.06 56.63
CA ARG A 465 -35.96 -71.16 57.57
C ARG A 465 -34.61 -70.69 57.06
N SER A 466 -33.82 -71.59 56.45
CA SER A 466 -32.54 -71.22 55.84
C SER A 466 -32.71 -70.36 54.58
N LEU A 467 -33.79 -70.58 53.82
CA LEU A 467 -34.15 -69.78 52.65
C LEU A 467 -34.59 -68.38 53.09
N GLU A 468 -35.47 -68.27 54.09
CA GLU A 468 -35.92 -67.00 54.69
C GLU A 468 -34.74 -66.19 55.23
N GLU A 469 -33.80 -66.83 55.95
CA GLU A 469 -32.58 -66.17 56.41
C GLU A 469 -31.75 -65.63 55.23
N LYS A 470 -31.61 -66.39 54.13
CA LYS A 470 -30.91 -65.94 52.93
C LYS A 470 -31.68 -64.91 52.12
N GLU A 471 -33.01 -64.95 52.12
CA GLU A 471 -33.88 -63.98 51.46
C GLU A 471 -33.89 -62.65 52.22
N HIS A 472 -33.89 -62.67 53.55
CA HIS A 472 -33.66 -61.49 54.38
C HIS A 472 -32.28 -60.89 54.13
N LEU A 473 -31.22 -61.71 54.11
CA LEU A 473 -29.88 -61.21 53.81
C LEU A 473 -29.79 -60.63 52.38
N ARG A 474 -30.47 -61.24 51.42
CA ARG A 474 -30.57 -60.73 50.04
C ARG A 474 -31.37 -59.44 49.96
N ALA A 475 -32.45 -59.32 50.73
CA ALA A 475 -33.27 -58.12 50.80
C ALA A 475 -32.50 -56.95 51.45
N ASP A 476 -31.76 -57.22 52.52
CA ASP A 476 -30.88 -56.26 53.18
C ASP A 476 -29.74 -55.80 52.25
N LEU A 477 -29.10 -56.74 51.56
CA LEU A 477 -28.06 -56.42 50.57
C LEU A 477 -28.62 -55.60 49.40
N ASN A 478 -29.82 -55.95 48.90
CA ASN A 478 -30.49 -55.19 47.85
C ASN A 478 -30.91 -53.79 48.32
N SER A 479 -31.31 -53.63 49.58
CA SER A 479 -31.62 -52.35 50.22
C SER A 479 -30.37 -51.46 50.37
N VAL A 480 -29.22 -52.05 50.69
CA VAL A 480 -27.94 -51.31 50.74
C VAL A 480 -27.49 -50.93 49.34
N LEU A 481 -27.57 -51.86 48.38
CA LEU A 481 -27.22 -51.60 46.98
C LEU A 481 -28.13 -50.56 46.33
N SER A 482 -29.43 -50.56 46.61
CA SER A 482 -30.37 -49.56 46.08
C SER A 482 -30.10 -48.18 46.66
N ARG A 483 -29.77 -48.08 47.96
CA ARG A 483 -29.37 -46.82 48.60
C ARG A 483 -28.07 -46.27 48.04
N GLU A 484 -27.05 -47.11 47.84
CA GLU A 484 -25.79 -46.69 47.23
C GLU A 484 -25.93 -46.32 45.75
N ARG A 485 -26.80 -47.02 45.00
CA ARG A 485 -27.16 -46.63 43.63
C ARG A 485 -27.85 -45.26 43.59
N ALA A 486 -28.85 -45.04 44.44
CA ALA A 486 -29.55 -43.76 44.52
C ALA A 486 -28.60 -42.60 44.88
N ARG A 487 -27.69 -42.80 45.84
CA ARG A 487 -26.66 -41.82 46.19
C ARG A 487 -25.74 -41.49 45.01
N ARG A 488 -25.23 -42.52 44.30
CA ARG A 488 -24.38 -42.28 43.12
C ARG A 488 -25.14 -41.65 41.96
N GLU A 489 -26.39 -42.00 41.75
CA GLU A 489 -27.23 -41.37 40.74
C GLU A 489 -27.47 -39.88 41.06
N GLU A 490 -27.64 -39.53 42.33
CA GLU A 490 -27.75 -38.15 42.79
C GLU A 490 -26.44 -37.36 42.63
N GLU A 491 -25.30 -37.95 43.02
CA GLU A 491 -23.97 -37.35 42.82
C GLU A 491 -23.67 -37.12 41.32
N ILE A 492 -24.00 -38.09 40.47
CA ILE A 492 -23.85 -37.96 39.01
C ILE A 492 -24.79 -36.86 38.48
N SER A 493 -26.04 -36.81 38.94
CA SER A 493 -27.01 -35.78 38.53
C SER A 493 -26.52 -34.37 38.87
N LEU A 494 -26.01 -34.17 40.10
CA LEU A 494 -25.44 -32.90 40.54
C LEU A 494 -24.19 -32.51 39.71
N ALA A 495 -23.28 -33.46 39.46
CA ALA A 495 -22.11 -33.21 38.62
C ALA A 495 -22.49 -32.88 37.17
N VAL A 496 -23.51 -33.54 36.61
CA VAL A 496 -24.06 -33.24 35.28
C VAL A 496 -24.71 -31.85 35.25
N GLN A 497 -25.41 -31.45 36.30
CA GLN A 497 -26.02 -30.13 36.39
C GLN A 497 -24.97 -29.03 36.52
N GLU A 498 -23.93 -29.24 37.32
CA GLU A 498 -22.84 -28.29 37.50
C GLU A 498 -22.03 -28.11 36.21
N THR A 499 -21.72 -29.21 35.51
CA THR A 499 -21.05 -29.16 34.21
C THR A 499 -21.89 -28.45 33.15
N LYS A 500 -23.20 -28.74 33.07
CA LYS A 500 -24.13 -28.01 32.19
C LYS A 500 -24.16 -26.51 32.47
N MET A 501 -24.19 -26.10 33.75
CA MET A 501 -24.20 -24.68 34.12
C MET A 501 -22.87 -23.97 33.76
N ARG A 502 -21.73 -24.64 33.97
CA ARG A 502 -20.41 -24.12 33.56
C ARG A 502 -20.31 -23.99 32.03
N GLU A 503 -20.80 -24.98 31.29
CA GLU A 503 -20.83 -24.93 29.83
C GLU A 503 -21.76 -23.84 29.31
N ALA A 504 -22.96 -23.70 29.87
CA ALA A 504 -23.90 -22.63 29.53
C ALA A 504 -23.32 -21.23 29.78
N SER A 505 -22.63 -21.03 30.92
CA SER A 505 -21.94 -19.78 31.22
C SER A 505 -20.81 -19.50 30.22
N ARG A 506 -20.04 -20.52 29.82
CA ARG A 506 -18.99 -20.38 28.81
C ARG A 506 -19.56 -20.06 27.43
N VAL A 507 -20.67 -20.68 27.05
CA VAL A 507 -21.37 -20.37 25.79
C VAL A 507 -21.85 -18.92 25.79
N ALA A 508 -22.50 -18.45 26.86
CA ALA A 508 -22.95 -17.06 26.97
C ALA A 508 -21.79 -16.06 26.87
N GLN A 509 -20.65 -16.33 27.53
CA GLN A 509 -19.45 -15.48 27.40
C GLN A 509 -18.89 -15.45 25.98
N LEU A 510 -18.92 -16.59 25.28
CA LEU A 510 -18.47 -16.67 23.88
C LEU A 510 -19.43 -15.95 22.93
N GLU A 511 -20.74 -16.00 23.21
CA GLU A 511 -21.75 -15.25 22.45
C GLU A 511 -21.57 -13.74 22.61
N ASP A 512 -21.34 -13.24 23.83
CA ASP A 512 -21.03 -11.82 24.08
C ASP A 512 -19.70 -11.39 23.43
N ARG A 513 -18.69 -12.26 23.43
CA ARG A 513 -17.44 -12.01 22.70
C ARG A 513 -17.69 -11.93 21.18
N LEU A 514 -18.60 -12.74 20.67
CA LEU A 514 -18.97 -12.75 19.24
C LEU A 514 -19.77 -11.50 18.84
N THR A 515 -20.66 -11.00 19.70
CA THR A 515 -21.42 -9.77 19.43
C THR A 515 -20.50 -8.56 19.42
N THR A 516 -19.62 -8.42 20.41
CA THR A 516 -18.61 -7.34 20.46
C THR A 516 -17.71 -7.34 19.23
N LEU A 517 -17.17 -8.51 18.84
CA LEU A 517 -16.36 -8.62 17.62
C LEU A 517 -17.14 -8.28 16.34
N ARG A 518 -18.44 -8.59 16.28
CA ARG A 518 -19.30 -8.22 15.13
C ARG A 518 -19.50 -6.71 15.05
N GLU A 519 -19.68 -6.04 16.19
CA GLU A 519 -19.81 -4.58 16.26
C GLU A 519 -18.50 -3.88 15.85
N GLU A 520 -17.36 -4.36 16.34
CA GLU A 520 -16.03 -3.88 15.93
C GLU A 520 -15.81 -4.07 14.42
N ARG A 521 -16.17 -5.23 13.87
CA ARG A 521 -16.09 -5.48 12.41
C ARG A 521 -16.93 -4.48 11.62
N LEU A 522 -18.15 -4.19 12.07
CA LEU A 522 -19.03 -3.23 11.41
C LEU A 522 -18.47 -1.80 11.47
N GLN A 523 -17.82 -1.42 12.59
CA GLN A 523 -17.14 -0.14 12.71
C GLN A 523 -15.95 -0.04 11.74
N PHE A 524 -15.14 -1.09 11.61
CA PHE A 524 -14.04 -1.11 10.64
C PHE A 524 -14.54 -1.08 9.19
N GLU A 525 -15.63 -1.79 8.86
CA GLU A 525 -16.26 -1.72 7.53
C GLU A 525 -16.72 -0.29 7.20
N LYS A 526 -17.30 0.44 8.17
CA LYS A 526 -17.66 1.86 7.99
C LYS A 526 -16.44 2.75 7.76
N GLN A 527 -15.37 2.57 8.53
CA GLN A 527 -14.12 3.33 8.34
C GLN A 527 -13.48 3.04 6.96
N LEU A 528 -13.51 1.78 6.52
CA LEU A 528 -13.03 1.38 5.20
C LEU A 528 -13.85 2.06 4.09
N MET A 529 -15.18 2.10 4.23
CA MET A 529 -16.04 2.77 3.26
C MET A 529 -15.79 4.29 3.21
N GLN A 530 -15.58 4.93 4.36
CA GLN A 530 -15.24 6.36 4.42
C GLN A 530 -13.91 6.66 3.75
N THR A 531 -12.87 5.86 4.02
CA THR A 531 -11.56 6.03 3.39
C THR A 531 -11.60 5.77 1.89
N GLN A 532 -12.35 4.76 1.42
CA GLN A 532 -12.59 4.54 0.00
C GLN A 532 -13.26 5.74 -0.68
N ASN A 533 -14.29 6.34 -0.06
CA ASN A 533 -14.95 7.52 -0.59
C ASN A 533 -13.99 8.74 -0.65
N GLN A 534 -13.14 8.92 0.35
CA GLN A 534 -12.10 9.97 0.34
C GLN A 534 -11.09 9.76 -0.79
N ILE A 535 -10.63 8.52 -1.00
CA ILE A 535 -9.74 8.19 -2.11
C ILE A 535 -10.41 8.51 -3.45
N GLN A 536 -11.69 8.18 -3.61
CA GLN A 536 -12.43 8.42 -4.84
C GLN A 536 -12.61 9.93 -5.12
N GLN A 537 -12.86 10.73 -4.09
CA GLN A 537 -12.89 12.20 -4.20
C GLN A 537 -11.53 12.78 -4.59
N LEU A 538 -10.45 12.32 -3.94
CA LEU A 538 -9.08 12.74 -4.27
C LEU A 538 -8.70 12.34 -5.70
N GLN A 539 -9.13 11.17 -6.17
CA GLN A 539 -8.93 10.74 -7.56
C GLN A 539 -9.66 11.66 -8.55
N GLN A 540 -10.90 12.05 -8.26
CA GLN A 540 -11.62 13.02 -9.08
C GLN A 540 -10.92 14.39 -9.11
N GLN A 541 -10.48 14.90 -7.96
CA GLN A 541 -9.71 16.15 -7.90
C GLN A 541 -8.40 16.06 -8.68
N ASN A 542 -7.69 14.94 -8.57
CA ASN A 542 -6.46 14.74 -9.32
C ASN A 542 -6.72 14.69 -10.83
N SER A 543 -7.83 14.07 -11.26
CA SER A 543 -8.23 14.06 -12.67
C SER A 543 -8.60 15.45 -13.21
N SER A 544 -9.22 16.32 -12.40
CA SER A 544 -9.53 17.69 -12.82
C SER A 544 -8.26 18.54 -12.92
N LEU A 545 -7.34 18.41 -11.97
CA LEU A 545 -6.04 19.09 -12.00
C LEU A 545 -5.19 18.66 -13.20
N ILE A 546 -5.22 17.38 -13.57
CA ILE A 546 -4.56 16.89 -14.79
C ILE A 546 -5.17 17.53 -16.04
N ALA A 547 -6.49 17.68 -16.11
CA ALA A 547 -7.16 18.34 -17.23
C ALA A 547 -6.80 19.85 -17.30
N GLU A 548 -6.80 20.55 -16.16
CA GLU A 548 -6.38 21.96 -16.09
C GLU A 548 -4.90 22.15 -16.48
N MET A 549 -4.02 21.22 -16.08
CA MET A 549 -2.63 21.20 -16.52
C MET A 549 -2.51 20.98 -18.03
N ALA A 550 -3.30 20.08 -18.62
CA ALA A 550 -3.28 19.82 -20.05
C ALA A 550 -3.76 21.03 -20.86
N ASP A 551 -4.81 21.72 -20.40
CA ASP A 551 -5.29 22.96 -21.02
C ASP A 551 -4.26 24.10 -20.90
N SER A 552 -3.59 24.20 -19.76
CA SER A 552 -2.50 25.16 -19.54
C SER A 552 -1.29 24.87 -20.44
N GLN A 553 -0.94 23.60 -20.62
CA GLN A 553 0.11 23.18 -21.56
C GLN A 553 -0.25 23.49 -23.02
N LYS A 554 -1.51 23.25 -23.42
CA LYS A 554 -1.99 23.66 -24.76
C LYS A 554 -1.86 25.16 -24.96
N LYS A 555 -2.32 25.98 -24.02
CA LYS A 555 -2.17 27.45 -24.07
C LYS A 555 -0.71 27.88 -24.15
N PHE A 556 0.16 27.22 -23.40
CA PHE A 556 1.60 27.50 -23.46
C PHE A 556 2.18 27.16 -24.84
N SER A 557 1.78 26.03 -25.44
CA SER A 557 2.24 25.63 -26.78
C SER A 557 1.77 26.61 -27.87
N THR A 558 0.52 27.08 -27.83
CA THR A 558 0.00 28.05 -28.80
C THR A 558 0.70 29.40 -28.66
N LEU A 559 0.89 29.89 -27.43
CA LEU A 559 1.66 31.12 -27.18
C LEU A 559 3.12 30.98 -27.62
N HIS A 560 3.71 29.79 -27.48
CA HIS A 560 5.06 29.52 -27.94
C HIS A 560 5.17 29.55 -29.47
N GLU A 561 4.19 28.95 -30.17
CA GLU A 561 4.10 29.00 -31.64
C GLU A 561 3.91 30.44 -32.14
N GLU A 562 2.99 31.21 -31.53
CA GLU A 562 2.76 32.63 -31.84
C GLU A 562 4.03 33.48 -31.60
N LEU A 563 4.72 33.26 -30.48
CA LEU A 563 5.99 33.95 -30.21
C LEU A 563 7.07 33.57 -31.22
N SER A 564 7.09 32.31 -31.68
CA SER A 564 8.03 31.86 -32.72
C SER A 564 7.72 32.50 -34.08
N SER A 565 6.44 32.58 -34.46
CA SER A 565 6.03 33.23 -35.70
C SER A 565 6.35 34.72 -35.67
N GLU A 566 6.16 35.37 -34.52
CA GLU A 566 6.43 36.80 -34.39
C GLU A 566 7.93 37.12 -34.34
N ARG A 567 8.75 36.22 -33.79
CA ARG A 567 10.21 36.28 -33.92
C ARG A 567 10.65 36.16 -35.38
N LEU A 568 10.05 35.24 -36.14
CA LEU A 568 10.34 35.07 -37.57
C LEU A 568 9.92 36.31 -38.37
N ASN A 569 8.76 36.88 -38.05
CA ASN A 569 8.26 38.11 -38.67
C ASN A 569 9.17 39.31 -38.37
N CYS A 570 9.58 39.49 -37.11
CA CYS A 570 10.57 40.50 -36.72
C CYS A 570 11.92 40.30 -37.43
N GLN A 571 12.36 39.05 -37.64
CA GLN A 571 13.59 38.76 -38.38
C GLN A 571 13.44 39.14 -39.86
N ARG A 572 12.29 38.84 -40.48
CA ARG A 572 11.98 39.24 -41.85
C ARG A 572 11.96 40.76 -42.03
N LEU A 573 11.29 41.46 -41.12
CA LEU A 573 11.25 42.94 -41.11
C LEU A 573 12.64 43.55 -40.91
N ARG A 574 13.49 42.97 -40.06
CA ARG A 574 14.89 43.41 -39.92
C ARG A 574 15.69 43.21 -41.20
N GLN A 575 15.45 42.13 -41.93
CA GLN A 575 16.11 41.86 -43.20
C GLN A 575 15.63 42.80 -44.30
N GLU A 576 14.32 43.04 -44.42
CA GLU A 576 13.74 44.04 -45.31
C GLU A 576 14.29 45.46 -45.01
N LEU A 577 14.41 45.82 -43.72
CA LEU A 577 15.01 47.09 -43.29
C LEU A 577 16.50 47.18 -43.67
N ALA A 578 17.26 46.09 -43.53
CA ALA A 578 18.67 46.04 -43.92
C ALA A 578 18.86 46.20 -45.43
N ASP A 579 18.00 45.56 -46.23
CA ASP A 579 18.00 45.66 -47.69
C ASP A 579 17.65 47.09 -48.16
N GLU A 580 16.64 47.73 -47.56
CA GLU A 580 16.31 49.13 -47.86
C GLU A 580 17.41 50.10 -47.44
N ASN A 581 18.06 49.89 -46.30
CA ASN A 581 19.22 50.68 -45.89
C ASN A 581 20.39 50.54 -46.89
N SER A 582 20.65 49.32 -47.38
CA SER A 582 21.66 49.09 -48.41
C SER A 582 21.32 49.81 -49.72
N LYS A 583 20.05 49.76 -50.16
CA LYS A 583 19.59 50.50 -51.34
C LYS A 583 19.71 52.02 -51.15
N LEU A 584 19.32 52.55 -50.00
CA LEU A 584 19.47 53.97 -49.66
C LEU A 584 20.94 54.39 -49.66
N GLN A 585 21.83 53.56 -49.12
CA GLN A 585 23.26 53.82 -49.13
C GLN A 585 23.83 53.83 -50.55
N SER A 586 23.39 52.91 -51.41
CA SER A 586 23.80 52.89 -52.83
C SER A 586 23.29 54.13 -53.60
N LYS A 587 22.05 54.59 -53.31
CA LYS A 587 21.50 55.83 -53.87
C LYS A 587 22.22 57.07 -53.35
N SER A 588 22.59 57.11 -52.07
CA SER A 588 23.41 58.19 -51.50
C SER A 588 24.77 58.26 -52.21
N GLN A 589 25.46 57.13 -52.35
CA GLN A 589 26.74 57.07 -53.07
C GLN A 589 26.61 57.48 -54.55
N ALA A 590 25.49 57.14 -55.21
CA ALA A 590 25.21 57.60 -56.56
C ALA A 590 24.94 59.12 -56.62
N ALA A 591 24.22 59.66 -55.63
CA ALA A 591 24.00 61.09 -55.49
C ALA A 591 25.31 61.86 -55.25
N ASP A 592 26.20 61.35 -54.39
CA ASP A 592 27.51 61.95 -54.12
C ASP A 592 28.40 61.98 -55.39
N LYS A 593 28.34 60.92 -56.20
CA LYS A 593 29.03 60.88 -57.50
C LYS A 593 28.46 61.87 -58.50
N LEU A 594 27.14 61.98 -58.59
CA LEU A 594 26.48 62.97 -59.45
C LEU A 594 26.79 64.39 -58.98
N GLN A 595 26.82 64.63 -57.67
CA GLN A 595 27.17 65.93 -57.10
C GLN A 595 28.61 66.31 -57.44
N SER A 596 29.56 65.37 -57.31
CA SER A 596 30.95 65.59 -57.71
C SER A 596 31.09 65.91 -59.21
N GLU A 597 30.27 65.29 -60.05
CA GLU A 597 30.26 65.55 -61.49
C GLU A 597 29.61 66.91 -61.83
N VAL A 598 28.57 67.31 -61.09
CA VAL A 598 27.98 68.65 -61.16
C VAL A 598 29.01 69.70 -60.75
N ASP A 599 29.77 69.48 -59.68
CA ASP A 599 30.82 70.40 -59.24
C ASP A 599 31.95 70.48 -60.27
N ARG A 600 32.33 69.35 -60.89
CA ARG A 600 33.31 69.30 -62.00
C ARG A 600 32.82 70.07 -63.22
N LEU A 601 31.56 69.92 -63.60
CA LEU A 601 30.96 70.65 -64.73
C LEU A 601 30.85 72.15 -64.42
N HIS A 602 30.50 72.53 -63.20
CA HIS A 602 30.53 73.93 -62.77
C HIS A 602 31.94 74.52 -62.87
N GLN A 603 32.98 73.77 -62.47
CA GLN A 603 34.38 74.18 -62.63
C GLN A 603 34.71 74.40 -64.12
N GLN A 604 34.33 73.47 -64.99
CA GLN A 604 34.55 73.58 -66.44
C GLN A 604 33.83 74.77 -67.07
N VAL A 605 32.58 75.04 -66.66
CA VAL A 605 31.82 76.21 -67.13
C VAL A 605 32.49 77.50 -66.65
N SER A 606 32.99 77.54 -65.41
CA SER A 606 33.71 78.68 -64.86
C SER A 606 35.02 78.95 -65.63
N ASP A 607 35.77 77.89 -65.96
CA ASP A 607 37.01 78.00 -66.76
C ASP A 607 36.73 78.44 -68.19
N LEU A 608 35.66 77.93 -68.82
CA LEU A 608 35.20 78.38 -70.15
C LEU A 608 34.74 79.83 -70.13
N LEU A 609 34.02 80.27 -69.09
CA LEU A 609 33.61 81.67 -68.93
C LEU A 609 34.83 82.59 -68.77
N ARG A 610 35.84 82.16 -67.99
CA ARG A 610 37.11 82.90 -67.85
C ARG A 610 37.85 82.97 -69.19
N GLY A 611 37.99 81.86 -69.91
CA GLY A 611 38.60 81.85 -71.23
C GLY A 611 37.85 82.71 -72.25
N HIS A 612 36.51 82.74 -72.21
CA HIS A 612 35.71 83.62 -73.08
C HIS A 612 35.90 85.10 -72.72
N LEU A 613 36.08 85.44 -71.44
CA LEU A 613 36.41 86.81 -71.01
C LEU A 613 37.78 87.24 -71.51
N ASP A 614 38.78 86.35 -71.46
CA ASP A 614 40.13 86.61 -71.96
C ASP A 614 40.12 86.81 -73.49
N ILE A 615 39.44 85.94 -74.25
CA ILE A 615 39.28 86.08 -75.71
C ILE A 615 38.54 87.38 -76.05
N LYS A 616 37.49 87.73 -75.29
CA LYS A 616 36.76 88.99 -75.48
C LYS A 616 37.68 90.19 -75.23
N HIS A 617 38.53 90.13 -74.22
CA HIS A 617 39.50 91.18 -73.93
C HIS A 617 40.53 91.32 -75.04
N GLU A 618 41.12 90.21 -75.53
CA GLU A 618 42.03 90.22 -76.67
C GLU A 618 41.39 90.80 -77.93
N ARG A 619 40.14 90.41 -78.23
CA ARG A 619 39.39 90.95 -79.37
C ARG A 619 39.06 92.44 -79.22
N GLN A 620 38.93 92.93 -77.99
CA GLN A 620 38.69 94.34 -77.71
C GLN A 620 39.98 95.15 -77.91
N VAL A 621 41.12 94.67 -77.41
CA VAL A 621 42.45 95.27 -77.65
C VAL A 621 42.77 95.31 -79.15
N GLU A 622 42.49 94.24 -79.89
CA GLU A 622 42.71 94.21 -81.34
C GLU A 622 41.78 95.17 -82.09
N ARG A 623 40.54 95.36 -81.62
CA ARG A 623 39.61 96.33 -82.20
C ARG A 623 40.10 97.76 -82.00
N GLU A 624 40.55 98.12 -80.81
CA GLU A 624 41.15 99.43 -80.51
C GLU A 624 42.41 99.69 -81.36
N ARG A 625 43.21 98.65 -81.59
CA ARG A 625 44.38 98.71 -82.48
C ARG A 625 44.01 98.94 -83.94
N LEU A 626 42.94 98.29 -84.42
CA LEU A 626 42.46 98.47 -85.78
C LEU A 626 41.81 99.86 -85.98
N GLU A 627 41.06 100.35 -84.99
CA GLU A 627 40.48 101.70 -85.01
C GLU A 627 41.57 102.78 -85.10
N THR A 628 42.62 102.68 -84.29
CA THR A 628 43.77 103.60 -84.38
C THR A 628 44.49 103.50 -85.72
N LEU A 629 44.55 102.32 -86.34
CA LEU A 629 45.14 102.14 -87.66
C LEU A 629 44.27 102.74 -88.78
N MET A 630 42.94 102.62 -88.67
CA MET A 630 42.02 103.28 -89.60
C MET A 630 42.11 104.80 -89.49
N GLU A 631 42.16 105.36 -88.27
CA GLU A 631 42.35 106.81 -88.09
C GLU A 631 43.68 107.32 -88.67
N GLN A 632 44.73 106.50 -88.67
CA GLN A 632 46.00 106.83 -89.34
C GLN A 632 45.85 106.79 -90.86
N ARG A 633 45.14 105.80 -91.39
CA ARG A 633 44.89 105.66 -92.84
C ARG A 633 43.96 106.73 -93.37
N ASP A 634 42.94 107.12 -92.62
CA ASP A 634 42.06 108.23 -92.98
C ASP A 634 42.84 109.56 -93.01
N ARG A 635 43.75 109.77 -92.04
CA ARG A 635 44.68 110.91 -92.06
C ARG A 635 45.65 110.87 -93.26
N GLU A 636 46.15 109.70 -93.64
CA GLU A 636 46.96 109.54 -94.87
C GLU A 636 46.13 109.86 -96.12
N ILE A 637 44.89 109.39 -96.20
CA ILE A 637 43.99 109.66 -97.34
C ILE A 637 43.67 111.16 -97.42
N GLU A 638 43.41 111.82 -96.29
CA GLU A 638 43.22 113.27 -96.25
C GLU A 638 44.47 114.03 -96.72
N ASN A 639 45.65 113.60 -96.29
CA ASN A 639 46.92 114.18 -96.77
C ASN A 639 47.15 113.94 -98.27
N ILE A 640 46.85 112.74 -98.78
CA ILE A 640 46.97 112.43 -100.21
C ILE A 640 45.98 113.29 -101.01
N ARG A 641 44.73 113.42 -100.54
CA ARG A 641 43.74 114.30 -101.17
C ARG A 641 44.19 115.75 -101.16
N ALA A 642 44.77 116.24 -100.07
CA ALA A 642 45.33 117.59 -99.99
C ALA A 642 46.49 117.76 -100.99
N GLN A 643 47.39 116.79 -101.09
CA GLN A 643 48.51 116.79 -102.05
C GLN A 643 48.05 116.66 -103.51
N GLU A 644 46.97 115.94 -103.78
CA GLU A 644 46.36 115.84 -105.12
C GLU A 644 45.68 117.14 -105.52
N VAL A 645 45.00 117.82 -104.59
CA VAL A 645 44.47 119.17 -104.81
C VAL A 645 45.61 120.14 -105.09
N GLU A 646 46.72 120.06 -104.36
CA GLU A 646 47.90 120.89 -104.59
C GLU A 646 48.59 120.58 -105.93
N ARG A 647 48.72 119.30 -106.30
CA ARG A 647 49.23 118.87 -107.61
C ARG A 647 48.33 119.32 -108.74
N ALA A 648 47.00 119.23 -108.59
CA ALA A 648 46.04 119.70 -109.58
C ALA A 648 46.16 121.22 -109.78
N ASN A 649 46.33 121.98 -108.70
CA ASN A 649 46.60 123.42 -108.77
C ASN A 649 47.94 123.73 -109.48
N ASN A 650 48.99 122.96 -109.19
CA ASN A 650 50.30 123.11 -109.85
C ASN A 650 50.27 122.69 -111.33
N LEU A 651 49.45 121.70 -111.71
CA LEU A 651 49.22 121.27 -113.10
C LEU A 651 48.41 122.33 -113.87
N TYR A 652 47.42 122.96 -113.23
CA TYR A 652 46.67 124.07 -113.81
C TYR A 652 47.57 125.30 -114.04
N ALA A 653 48.48 125.58 -113.10
CA ALA A 653 49.51 126.61 -113.24
C ALA A 653 50.52 126.29 -114.37
N ALA A 654 50.92 125.03 -114.53
CA ALA A 654 51.80 124.57 -115.61
C ALA A 654 51.12 124.60 -116.99
N PHE A 655 49.83 124.24 -117.08
CA PHE A 655 49.04 124.35 -118.32
C PHE A 655 48.86 125.81 -118.75
N SER A 656 48.61 126.73 -117.81
CA SER A 656 48.51 128.17 -118.11
C SER A 656 49.84 128.75 -118.63
N LYS A 657 50.98 128.21 -118.18
CA LYS A 657 52.32 128.63 -118.62
C LYS A 657 52.73 128.04 -119.98
N TYR A 658 52.14 126.89 -120.37
CA TYR A 658 52.30 126.29 -121.69
C TYR A 658 51.43 126.99 -122.74
N LEU A 659 50.20 127.36 -122.38
CA LEU A 659 49.25 128.07 -123.25
C LEU A 659 49.70 129.50 -123.64
N SER A 660 50.58 130.13 -122.87
CA SER A 660 51.16 131.45 -123.22
C SER A 660 52.39 131.37 -124.14
N SER A 661 52.86 130.16 -124.46
CA SER A 661 53.98 129.91 -125.39
C SER A 661 53.56 129.47 -126.79
N VAL A 662 52.24 129.34 -127.07
CA VAL A 662 51.72 129.00 -128.40
C VAL A 662 50.65 130.01 -128.82
N SER A 663 51.08 130.95 -129.65
CA SER A 663 50.28 131.97 -130.30
C SER A 663 49.51 131.41 -131.52
N THR A 664 48.26 131.90 -131.64
CA THR A 664 47.35 131.94 -132.82
C THR A 664 46.76 130.60 -133.29
N SER A 665 45.44 130.41 -133.38
CA SER A 665 44.44 131.32 -133.94
C SER A 665 43.00 130.84 -133.57
N PRO A 666 41.94 131.65 -133.82
CA PRO A 666 40.87 131.92 -132.87
C PRO A 666 39.56 131.18 -133.16
N SER A 667 38.70 131.07 -132.14
CA SER A 667 37.25 131.40 -132.20
C SER A 667 36.57 130.78 -130.98
N LYS A 668 36.20 131.60 -130.00
CA LYS A 668 34.84 132.14 -129.80
C LYS A 668 34.01 131.25 -128.88
N THR A 669 33.48 131.92 -127.84
CA THR A 669 32.12 131.77 -127.31
C THR A 669 31.81 130.43 -126.63
N HIS A 670 31.20 130.32 -125.47
CA HIS A 670 30.46 131.21 -124.58
C HIS A 670 29.86 130.28 -123.50
N ILE A 671 29.40 130.85 -122.38
CA ILE A 671 28.15 130.44 -121.68
C ILE A 671 28.26 129.10 -120.91
N SER A 672 28.50 129.12 -119.59
CA SER A 672 27.64 129.53 -118.46
C SER A 672 26.73 128.43 -117.92
N HIS A 673 26.71 128.34 -116.58
CA HIS A 673 25.64 127.82 -115.71
C HIS A 673 25.30 126.33 -115.89
N SER A 674 25.20 125.52 -114.84
CA SER A 674 24.60 125.77 -113.52
C SER A 674 25.31 125.01 -112.42
#